data_AF-A0A9D5JNK0-F1
#
_entry.id   AF-A0A9D5JNK0-F1
#
_cell.length_a   1.000
_cell.length_b   1.000
_cell.length_c   1.000
_cell.angle_alpha   90.00
_cell.angle_beta   90.00
_cell.angle_gamma   90.00
#
_symmetry.space_group_name_H-M   'P 1'
#
loop_
_entity.id
_entity.type
_entity.pdbx_description
1 polymer ?
#
loop_
_entity_poly.entity_id
_entity_poly.type
_entity_poly.pdbx_seq_one_letter_code
_entity_poly.pdbx_strand_id
1 'polypeptide(L)'
;MSENRRYIRISTVLPVEFFLYDKRGKRITPWLQGFTCDIGKGGICLQVNDLWWGFWDRLSQEGASLFLRVNYPLRNKTLTFKANIAWLRKEKLKDFTRYLIGLEFSGPGNQSSRSIFHYAVFRKILPIGAGALILFLICFSLFISWRSKVLVRQNRKLVSDYVSILERSSDLEEALGQEAERKEFVKKRQEELQGVIKSLEEQVPKWIEEYNSLMDEEAVGEIRGEQVKVLQAKIRNLESELAALKRENDFLKNQEEQRQAATLQIKEKVRGLQKEKIETSRKVIEGMYRWIKNRQDFVRGLVLSYEGDKSLDKVCFTYDQALAAIVFMVYGDNDRASKIFDFYLNRINEGENIYNAYFTDGGVFEYIIHSGPNAWLGLAVLIYTKNTGDRRYMPIADKVAGLLYGLMDEEGGVIGGPTVEWYSTEHNLDAYAFFKLFFELTGNSDYNRTAERIKTWLVHNAYTSRTPPVKRGKGDSTIATDTYTWSVAALRPRLLYELKMNPEVILDFAAKNCEVSVKFERREGSVNLRGFDFAKSKNMPRGGVVSGEWTSQMILSFEIMADYFKGRNPAKFKDYMEKAAFYFNELQKMLITSFSKVGREDPCLPYASSPFIDTGHGWRTPKGSETGSLASTAYFLLAYHGYNPLEGKFLEVSLKDFYERKEDNLQTFSEKVDLLFMAGDKERVSAPAF
;
A
#
# COMPACT_ATOMS: atom_id res chain seq x y z
N MET A 1 -79.82 -3.68 -8.11
CA MET A 1 -78.66 -2.99 -8.74
C MET A 1 -77.50 -3.00 -7.75
N SER A 2 -76.51 -3.88 -7.93
CA SER A 2 -75.31 -3.95 -7.08
C SER A 2 -74.08 -3.56 -7.91
N GLU A 3 -73.74 -2.27 -7.95
CA GLU A 3 -72.51 -1.85 -8.60
C GLU A 3 -71.33 -2.05 -7.63
N ASN A 4 -70.65 -3.19 -7.75
CA ASN A 4 -69.44 -3.56 -7.03
C ASN A 4 -68.23 -2.75 -7.54
N ARG A 5 -68.23 -1.42 -7.37
CA ARG A 5 -67.03 -0.62 -7.65
C ARG A 5 -65.95 -0.96 -6.64
N ARG A 6 -64.78 -1.41 -7.11
CA ARG A 6 -63.58 -1.61 -6.28
C ARG A 6 -62.96 -0.25 -5.97
N TYR A 7 -63.33 0.35 -4.84
CA TYR A 7 -62.64 1.51 -4.30
C TYR A 7 -61.26 1.11 -3.75
N ILE A 8 -60.25 1.95 -3.99
CA ILE A 8 -58.98 1.91 -3.27
C ILE A 8 -59.19 2.71 -1.99
N ARG A 9 -59.27 2.00 -0.87
CA ARG A 9 -59.28 2.63 0.44
C ARG A 9 -57.89 3.13 0.79
N ILE A 10 -57.76 4.43 1.06
CA ILE A 10 -56.54 5.08 1.53
C ILE A 10 -56.61 5.32 3.04
N SER A 11 -55.44 5.37 3.68
CA SER A 11 -55.32 5.62 5.13
C SER A 11 -55.54 7.10 5.52
N THR A 12 -55.53 8.01 4.54
CA THR A 12 -55.77 9.45 4.76
C THR A 12 -57.21 9.81 4.42
N VAL A 13 -57.84 10.62 5.25
CA VAL A 13 -59.17 11.17 4.98
C VAL A 13 -59.03 12.46 4.18
N LEU A 14 -59.67 12.55 3.02
CA LEU A 14 -59.71 13.76 2.20
C LEU A 14 -60.98 14.55 2.50
N PRO A 15 -60.89 15.83 2.91
CA PRO A 15 -62.05 16.67 3.08
C PRO A 15 -62.64 17.05 1.71
N VAL A 16 -63.96 16.97 1.62
CA VAL A 16 -64.73 17.25 0.40
C VAL A 16 -65.82 18.25 0.73
N GLU A 17 -65.78 19.41 0.11
CA GLU A 17 -66.90 20.35 0.13
C GLU A 17 -67.78 20.09 -1.09
N PHE A 18 -69.10 20.10 -0.92
CA PHE A 18 -70.00 19.84 -2.03
C PHE A 18 -71.33 20.60 -1.93
N PHE A 19 -72.01 20.71 -3.06
CA PHE A 19 -73.40 21.16 -3.13
C PHE A 19 -74.14 20.47 -4.28
N LEU A 20 -75.47 20.46 -4.26
CA LEU A 20 -76.31 19.77 -5.24
C LEU A 20 -76.88 20.72 -6.30
N TYR A 21 -77.02 20.18 -7.51
CA TYR A 21 -77.79 20.73 -8.63
C TYR A 21 -79.05 19.89 -8.89
N ASP A 22 -80.14 20.53 -9.29
CA ASP A 22 -81.33 19.87 -9.82
C ASP A 22 -81.16 19.43 -11.29
N LYS A 23 -82.18 18.74 -11.85
CA LYS A 23 -82.21 18.34 -13.28
C LYS A 23 -82.05 19.54 -14.26
N ARG A 24 -82.29 20.78 -13.81
CA ARG A 24 -82.19 22.03 -14.60
C ARG A 24 -80.86 22.76 -14.38
N GLY A 25 -79.94 22.20 -13.59
CA GLY A 25 -78.64 22.80 -13.28
C GLY A 25 -78.68 23.94 -12.27
N LYS A 26 -79.79 24.16 -11.56
CA LYS A 26 -79.90 25.17 -10.49
C LYS A 26 -79.39 24.60 -9.17
N ARG A 27 -78.57 25.37 -8.46
CA ARG A 27 -78.07 25.02 -7.14
C ARG A 27 -79.22 24.96 -6.13
N ILE A 28 -79.36 23.83 -5.43
CA ILE A 28 -80.46 23.56 -4.49
C ILE A 28 -80.01 23.45 -3.03
N THR A 29 -78.70 23.55 -2.73
CA THR A 29 -78.16 23.46 -1.36
C THR A 29 -77.05 24.47 -1.10
N PRO A 30 -76.81 24.91 0.16
CA PRO A 30 -75.56 25.56 0.56
C PRO A 30 -74.37 24.59 0.40
N TRP A 31 -73.16 25.08 0.66
CA TRP A 31 -71.98 24.22 0.73
C TRP A 31 -72.11 23.32 1.95
N LEU A 32 -71.98 22.02 1.71
CA LEU A 32 -71.96 20.97 2.71
C LEU A 32 -70.55 20.40 2.77
N GLN A 33 -70.21 19.81 3.91
CA GLN A 33 -68.91 19.18 4.12
C GLN A 33 -69.09 17.68 4.30
N GLY A 34 -68.17 16.93 3.71
CA GLY A 34 -68.03 15.50 3.90
C GLY A 34 -66.58 15.13 3.73
N PHE A 35 -66.33 13.83 3.69
CA PHE A 35 -64.99 13.30 3.54
C PHE A 35 -64.98 12.02 2.72
N THR A 36 -63.83 11.67 2.16
CA THR A 36 -63.64 10.39 1.47
C THR A 36 -62.31 9.76 1.83
N CYS A 37 -62.32 8.44 1.99
CA CYS A 37 -61.12 7.62 2.04
C CYS A 37 -61.16 6.50 0.99
N ASP A 38 -62.15 6.49 0.10
CA ASP A 38 -62.45 5.41 -0.83
C ASP A 38 -62.56 5.98 -2.26
N ILE A 39 -61.53 5.73 -3.06
CA ILE A 39 -61.34 6.37 -4.38
C ILE A 39 -61.31 5.30 -5.47
N GLY A 40 -62.13 5.46 -6.51
CA GLY A 40 -62.18 4.60 -7.69
C GLY A 40 -61.65 5.30 -8.95
N LYS A 41 -61.50 4.55 -10.05
CA LYS A 41 -60.96 5.07 -11.33
C LYS A 41 -61.83 6.18 -11.96
N GLY A 42 -63.12 6.22 -11.64
CA GLY A 42 -64.10 7.18 -12.16
C GLY A 42 -64.96 7.87 -11.11
N GLY A 43 -64.62 7.79 -9.82
CA GLY A 43 -65.49 8.28 -8.77
C GLY A 43 -64.95 8.12 -7.35
N ILE A 44 -65.71 8.55 -6.35
CA ILE A 44 -65.38 8.44 -4.93
C ILE A 44 -66.60 7.98 -4.12
N CYS A 45 -66.38 7.40 -2.95
CA CYS A 45 -67.43 7.24 -1.94
C CYS A 45 -67.34 8.41 -0.96
N LEU A 46 -68.31 9.32 -1.01
CA LEU A 46 -68.43 10.46 -0.12
C LEU A 46 -69.17 10.04 1.15
N GLN A 47 -68.58 10.34 2.31
CA GLN A 47 -69.15 10.09 3.62
C GLN A 47 -69.56 11.41 4.27
N VAL A 48 -70.77 11.46 4.80
CA VAL A 48 -71.32 12.63 5.48
C VAL A 48 -71.99 12.18 6.77
N ASN A 49 -71.67 12.84 7.87
CA ASN A 49 -72.27 12.56 9.19
C ASN A 49 -73.39 13.57 9.44
N ASP A 50 -74.52 13.10 9.98
CA ASP A 50 -75.66 13.91 10.42
C ASP A 50 -76.14 14.96 9.41
N LEU A 51 -76.42 14.49 8.19
CA LEU A 51 -77.04 15.31 7.15
C LEU A 51 -78.39 15.87 7.66
N TRP A 52 -78.51 17.19 7.67
CA TRP A 52 -79.69 17.92 8.16
C TRP A 52 -80.99 17.46 7.47
N TRP A 53 -82.12 17.55 8.18
CA TRP A 53 -83.44 17.14 7.70
C TRP A 53 -83.80 17.78 6.33
N GLY A 54 -84.29 16.96 5.40
CA GLY A 54 -84.68 17.40 4.05
C GLY A 54 -83.55 17.45 3.00
N PHE A 55 -82.28 17.32 3.36
CA PHE A 55 -81.19 17.18 2.36
C PHE A 55 -81.08 15.77 1.78
N TRP A 56 -81.46 14.75 2.57
CA TRP A 56 -81.47 13.35 2.13
C TRP A 56 -82.48 13.11 1.01
N ASP A 57 -83.67 13.71 1.13
CA ASP A 57 -84.72 13.60 0.11
C ASP A 57 -84.29 14.26 -1.20
N ARG A 58 -83.48 15.33 -1.13
CA ARG A 58 -82.89 16.01 -2.30
C ARG A 58 -81.78 15.21 -2.96
N LEU A 59 -81.02 14.42 -2.20
CA LEU A 59 -80.03 13.47 -2.76
C LEU A 59 -80.72 12.32 -3.49
N SER A 60 -81.94 11.97 -3.07
CA SER A 60 -82.73 10.88 -3.65
C SER A 60 -83.58 11.33 -4.85
N GLN A 61 -83.57 12.61 -5.21
CA GLN A 61 -84.25 13.12 -6.39
C GLN A 61 -83.57 12.60 -7.67
N GLU A 62 -84.38 12.05 -8.56
CA GLU A 62 -83.91 11.54 -9.84
C GLU A 62 -83.17 12.66 -10.61
N GLY A 63 -82.00 12.36 -11.17
CA GLY A 63 -81.19 13.33 -11.93
C GLY A 63 -80.49 14.43 -11.10
N ALA A 64 -80.43 14.31 -9.77
CA ALA A 64 -79.57 15.16 -8.95
C ALA A 64 -78.08 14.91 -9.25
N SER A 65 -77.30 15.98 -9.35
CA SER A 65 -75.84 15.93 -9.52
C SER A 65 -75.13 16.82 -8.50
N LEU A 66 -73.87 16.49 -8.18
CA LEU A 66 -73.07 17.18 -7.20
C LEU A 66 -71.93 17.94 -7.87
N PHE A 67 -71.62 19.11 -7.31
CA PHE A 67 -70.32 19.74 -7.50
C PHE A 67 -69.45 19.49 -6.27
N LEU A 68 -68.23 19.02 -6.48
CA LEU A 68 -67.30 18.64 -5.42
C LEU A 68 -66.04 19.52 -5.48
N ARG A 69 -65.52 19.89 -4.31
CA ARG A 69 -64.18 20.47 -4.09
C ARG A 69 -63.42 19.56 -3.14
N VAL A 70 -62.40 18.88 -3.65
CA VAL A 70 -61.54 18.01 -2.86
C VAL A 70 -60.23 18.73 -2.58
N ASN A 71 -59.94 18.96 -1.30
CA ASN A 71 -58.70 19.61 -0.87
C ASN A 71 -57.60 18.58 -0.62
N TYR A 72 -56.43 18.82 -1.21
CA TYR A 72 -55.24 17.97 -1.03
C TYR A 72 -54.37 18.52 0.09
N PRO A 73 -53.97 17.70 1.08
CA PRO A 73 -53.08 18.17 2.15
C PRO A 73 -51.69 18.62 1.67
N LEU A 74 -51.22 18.17 0.49
CA LEU A 74 -49.84 18.39 0.01
C LEU A 74 -49.74 19.13 -1.33
N ARG A 75 -50.88 19.52 -1.92
CA ARG A 75 -50.93 20.38 -3.10
C ARG A 75 -51.88 21.52 -2.76
N ASN A 76 -51.41 22.77 -2.82
CA ASN A 76 -52.25 23.98 -2.70
C ASN A 76 -53.16 24.16 -3.94
N LYS A 77 -53.83 23.09 -4.37
CA LYS A 77 -54.77 23.06 -5.49
C LYS A 77 -55.98 22.22 -5.07
N THR A 78 -57.12 22.88 -4.98
CA THR A 78 -58.43 22.23 -4.82
C THR A 78 -58.83 21.61 -6.15
N LEU A 79 -59.12 20.31 -6.17
CA LEU A 79 -59.68 19.66 -7.36
C LEU A 79 -61.20 19.83 -7.36
N THR A 80 -61.74 20.26 -8.49
CA THR A 80 -63.17 20.40 -8.71
C THR A 80 -63.71 19.29 -9.60
N PHE A 81 -64.88 18.75 -9.24
CA PHE A 81 -65.54 17.70 -10.00
C PHE A 81 -67.03 17.99 -10.11
N LYS A 82 -67.64 17.64 -11.24
CA LYS A 82 -69.07 17.36 -11.31
C LYS A 82 -69.23 15.85 -11.17
N ALA A 83 -70.23 15.40 -10.41
CA ALA A 83 -70.47 13.99 -10.20
C ALA A 83 -71.96 13.66 -10.15
N ASN A 84 -72.32 12.50 -10.71
CA ASN A 84 -73.65 11.93 -10.60
C ASN A 84 -73.70 10.98 -9.40
N ILE A 85 -74.87 10.86 -8.78
CA ILE A 85 -75.09 9.91 -7.69
C ILE A 85 -75.34 8.54 -8.31
N ALA A 86 -74.44 7.59 -8.06
CA ALA A 86 -74.56 6.21 -8.51
C ALA A 86 -75.35 5.35 -7.50
N TRP A 87 -75.14 5.57 -6.20
CA TRP A 87 -75.87 4.87 -5.13
C TRP A 87 -75.83 5.65 -3.82
N LEU A 88 -76.79 5.33 -2.94
CA LEU A 88 -76.93 5.92 -1.60
C LEU A 88 -77.11 4.81 -0.56
N ARG A 89 -76.45 4.94 0.59
CA ARG A 89 -76.64 4.04 1.74
C ARG A 89 -76.67 4.84 3.03
N LYS A 90 -77.64 4.55 3.89
CA LYS A 90 -77.80 5.14 5.22
C LYS A 90 -77.41 4.10 6.28
N GLU A 91 -76.52 4.46 7.18
CA GLU A 91 -76.09 3.64 8.31
C GLU A 91 -76.36 4.37 9.63
N LYS A 92 -77.16 3.78 10.50
CA LYS A 92 -77.41 4.32 11.84
C LYS A 92 -76.32 3.81 12.80
N LEU A 93 -75.44 4.70 13.25
CA LEU A 93 -74.42 4.38 14.26
C LEU A 93 -74.92 4.80 15.64
N LYS A 94 -74.16 4.43 16.68
CA LYS A 94 -74.52 4.65 18.08
C LYS A 94 -74.81 6.13 18.40
N ASP A 95 -73.98 7.02 17.87
CA ASP A 95 -73.99 8.45 18.25
C ASP A 95 -74.40 9.38 17.10
N PHE A 96 -74.44 8.90 15.85
CA PHE A 96 -74.78 9.70 14.67
C PHE A 96 -75.28 8.84 13.50
N THR A 97 -75.89 9.48 12.51
CA THR A 97 -76.27 8.82 11.26
C THR A 97 -75.23 9.10 10.19
N ARG A 98 -74.62 8.04 9.65
CA ARG A 98 -73.66 8.11 8.54
C ARG A 98 -74.35 7.88 7.21
N TYR A 99 -74.10 8.76 6.26
CA TYR A 99 -74.57 8.67 4.90
C TYR A 99 -73.39 8.40 3.96
N LEU A 100 -73.47 7.29 3.22
CA LEU A 100 -72.49 6.90 2.21
C LEU A 100 -73.09 7.16 0.82
N ILE A 101 -72.38 7.95 0.03
CA ILE A 101 -72.83 8.42 -1.29
C ILE A 101 -71.79 7.98 -2.32
N GLY A 102 -72.16 7.03 -3.17
CA GLY A 102 -71.34 6.62 -4.30
C GLY A 102 -71.46 7.64 -5.43
N LEU A 103 -70.35 8.29 -5.78
CA LEU A 103 -70.32 9.35 -6.79
C LEU A 103 -69.54 8.91 -8.02
N GLU A 104 -70.06 9.24 -9.20
CA GLU A 104 -69.41 9.05 -10.49
C GLU A 104 -69.08 10.39 -11.14
N PHE A 105 -67.82 10.64 -11.49
CA PHE A 105 -67.44 11.90 -12.11
C PHE A 105 -68.06 12.05 -13.50
N SER A 106 -68.77 13.16 -13.75
CA SER A 106 -69.44 13.48 -15.00
C SER A 106 -68.79 14.70 -15.69
N GLY A 107 -68.46 14.57 -16.98
CA GLY A 107 -67.94 15.65 -17.83
C GLY A 107 -66.48 15.50 -18.31
N PRO A 108 -66.03 16.37 -19.24
CA PRO A 108 -64.69 16.31 -19.84
C PRO A 108 -63.63 16.81 -18.84
N GLY A 109 -63.18 15.91 -17.97
CA GLY A 109 -62.23 16.20 -16.88
C GLY A 109 -61.30 15.04 -16.58
N ASN A 110 -60.85 14.32 -17.62
CA ASN A 110 -60.06 13.08 -17.51
C ASN A 110 -58.73 13.26 -16.73
N GLN A 111 -58.23 14.49 -16.58
CA GLN A 111 -56.97 14.77 -15.88
C GLN A 111 -57.11 14.80 -14.35
N SER A 112 -58.16 15.46 -13.83
CA SER A 112 -58.39 15.57 -12.37
C SER A 112 -58.80 14.22 -11.75
N SER A 113 -59.62 13.43 -12.46
CA SER A 113 -60.03 12.08 -12.02
C SER A 113 -58.85 11.10 -12.01
N ARG A 114 -57.98 11.15 -13.04
CA ARG A 114 -56.72 10.40 -13.05
C ARG A 114 -55.79 10.83 -11.91
N SER A 115 -55.71 12.12 -11.61
CA SER A 115 -54.86 12.64 -10.53
C SER A 115 -55.29 12.12 -9.15
N ILE A 116 -56.59 12.09 -8.84
CA ILE A 116 -57.08 11.56 -7.54
C ILE A 116 -56.91 10.04 -7.45
N PHE A 117 -57.12 9.33 -8.55
CA PHE A 117 -56.89 7.88 -8.60
C PHE A 117 -55.41 7.51 -8.48
N HIS A 118 -54.51 8.20 -9.20
CA HIS A 118 -53.06 8.02 -9.06
C HIS A 118 -52.58 8.33 -7.64
N TYR A 119 -53.14 9.36 -6.99
CA TYR A 119 -52.87 9.62 -5.58
C TYR A 119 -53.26 8.44 -4.69
N ALA A 120 -54.44 7.85 -4.92
CA ALA A 120 -54.90 6.70 -4.14
C ALA A 120 -54.03 5.45 -4.35
N VAL A 121 -53.68 5.16 -5.62
CA VAL A 121 -52.76 4.07 -5.98
C VAL A 121 -51.39 4.29 -5.34
N PHE A 122 -50.83 5.50 -5.46
CA PHE A 122 -49.53 5.85 -4.89
C PHE A 122 -49.53 5.70 -3.38
N ARG A 123 -50.55 6.18 -2.66
CA ARG A 123 -50.65 6.02 -1.21
C ARG A 123 -50.72 4.57 -0.75
N LYS A 124 -51.32 3.69 -1.56
CA LYS A 124 -51.40 2.25 -1.26
C LYS A 124 -50.10 1.50 -1.56
N ILE A 125 -49.41 1.86 -2.64
CA ILE A 125 -48.16 1.21 -3.07
C ILE A 125 -46.94 1.74 -2.30
N LEU A 126 -46.90 3.03 -1.96
CA LEU A 126 -45.78 3.68 -1.28
C LEU A 126 -45.26 2.92 -0.04
N PRO A 127 -46.10 2.46 0.92
CA PRO A 127 -45.59 1.72 2.08
C PRO A 127 -44.99 0.36 1.70
N ILE A 128 -45.52 -0.32 0.68
CA ILE A 128 -44.98 -1.59 0.17
C ILE A 128 -43.63 -1.34 -0.52
N GLY A 129 -43.56 -0.32 -1.38
CA GLY A 129 -42.32 0.07 -2.05
C GLY A 129 -41.25 0.53 -1.06
N ALA A 130 -41.61 1.30 -0.04
CA ALA A 130 -40.72 1.70 1.03
C ALA A 130 -40.22 0.49 1.83
N GLY A 131 -41.10 -0.45 2.18
CA GLY A 131 -40.72 -1.70 2.86
C GLY A 131 -39.77 -2.55 2.03
N ALA A 132 -40.03 -2.70 0.73
CA ALA A 132 -39.16 -3.42 -0.20
C ALA A 132 -37.79 -2.74 -0.35
N LEU A 133 -37.74 -1.41 -0.42
CA LEU A 133 -36.49 -0.65 -0.48
C LEU A 133 -35.67 -0.82 0.82
N ILE A 134 -36.31 -0.74 1.98
CA ILE A 134 -35.65 -0.97 3.27
C ILE A 134 -35.07 -2.39 3.33
N LEU A 135 -35.86 -3.41 2.95
CA LEU A 135 -35.39 -4.79 2.91
C LEU A 135 -34.20 -4.95 1.95
N PHE A 136 -34.29 -4.35 0.76
CA PHE A 136 -33.19 -4.34 -0.20
C PHE A 136 -31.93 -3.70 0.38
N LEU A 137 -32.03 -2.54 1.03
CA LEU A 137 -30.89 -1.86 1.66
C LEU A 137 -30.27 -2.70 2.79
N ILE A 138 -31.09 -3.41 3.58
CA ILE A 138 -30.62 -4.35 4.62
C ILE A 138 -29.87 -5.52 3.97
N CYS A 139 -30.47 -6.19 2.98
CA CYS A 139 -29.84 -7.30 2.27
C CYS A 139 -28.55 -6.87 1.58
N PHE A 140 -28.53 -5.68 0.95
CA PHE A 140 -27.35 -5.11 0.31
C PHE A 140 -26.26 -4.80 1.34
N SER A 141 -26.60 -4.20 2.48
CA SER A 141 -25.66 -3.97 3.58
C SER A 141 -25.05 -5.26 4.13
N LEU A 142 -25.87 -6.30 4.33
CA LEU A 142 -25.41 -7.63 4.74
C LEU A 142 -24.49 -8.26 3.70
N PHE A 143 -24.82 -8.14 2.40
CA PHE A 143 -23.98 -8.63 1.31
C PHE A 143 -22.62 -7.93 1.26
N ILE A 144 -22.58 -6.60 1.39
CA ILE A 144 -21.34 -5.81 1.45
C ILE A 144 -20.51 -6.21 2.68
N SER A 145 -21.14 -6.36 3.84
CA SER A 145 -20.48 -6.80 5.07
C SER A 145 -19.88 -8.22 4.93
N TRP A 146 -20.63 -9.15 4.34
CA TRP A 146 -20.13 -10.50 4.05
C TRP A 146 -18.94 -10.47 3.08
N ARG A 147 -19.06 -9.73 1.97
CA ARG A 147 -17.98 -9.60 0.99
C ARG A 147 -16.72 -8.98 1.59
N SER A 148 -16.88 -7.96 2.45
CA SER A 148 -15.79 -7.34 3.21
C SER A 148 -15.11 -8.36 4.12
N LYS A 149 -15.85 -9.14 4.91
CA LYS A 149 -15.27 -10.21 5.76
C LYS A 149 -14.51 -11.25 4.96
N VAL A 150 -15.00 -11.62 3.77
CA VAL A 150 -14.28 -12.54 2.87
C VAL A 150 -12.96 -11.93 2.40
N LEU A 151 -12.95 -10.66 1.98
CA LEU A 151 -11.74 -9.96 1.56
C LEU A 151 -10.71 -9.86 2.70
N VAL A 152 -11.15 -9.52 3.91
CA VAL A 152 -10.26 -9.48 5.09
C VAL A 152 -9.59 -10.82 5.33
N ARG A 153 -10.35 -11.93 5.27
CA ARG A 153 -9.76 -13.28 5.41
C ARG A 153 -8.77 -13.59 4.30
N GLN A 154 -9.06 -13.21 3.06
CA GLN A 154 -8.18 -13.41 1.91
C GLN A 154 -6.87 -12.62 2.07
N ASN A 155 -6.95 -11.35 2.46
CA ASN A 155 -5.78 -10.49 2.64
C ASN A 155 -4.91 -10.92 3.83
N ARG A 156 -5.52 -11.29 4.96
CA ARG A 156 -4.78 -11.86 6.10
C ARG A 156 -4.06 -13.15 5.72
N LYS A 157 -4.76 -14.06 5.00
CA LYS A 157 -4.15 -15.29 4.51
C LYS A 157 -3.00 -15.00 3.54
N LEU A 158 -3.19 -14.05 2.61
CA LEU A 158 -2.14 -13.65 1.67
C LEU A 158 -0.87 -13.19 2.39
N VAL A 159 -0.99 -12.31 3.39
CA VAL A 159 0.17 -11.84 4.17
C VAL A 159 0.80 -12.98 4.96
N SER A 160 0.00 -13.81 5.65
CA SER A 160 0.50 -14.95 6.43
C SER A 160 1.24 -15.98 5.56
N ASP A 161 0.66 -16.37 4.42
CA ASP A 161 1.26 -17.33 3.49
C ASP A 161 2.56 -16.75 2.91
N TYR A 162 2.55 -15.46 2.52
CA TYR A 162 3.72 -14.80 1.95
C TYR A 162 4.89 -14.70 2.94
N VAL A 163 4.60 -14.28 4.16
CA VAL A 163 5.59 -14.20 5.23
C VAL A 163 6.19 -15.57 5.54
N SER A 164 5.37 -16.62 5.58
CA SER A 164 5.87 -18.00 5.78
C SER A 164 6.80 -18.43 4.64
N ILE A 165 6.50 -18.07 3.38
CA ILE A 165 7.39 -18.31 2.25
C ILE A 165 8.73 -17.58 2.43
N LEU A 166 8.72 -16.34 2.91
CA LEU A 166 9.95 -15.57 3.17
C LEU A 166 10.82 -16.23 4.25
N GLU A 167 10.22 -16.69 5.35
CA GLU A 167 10.95 -17.36 6.44
C GLU A 167 11.56 -18.68 5.95
N ARG A 168 10.76 -19.55 5.31
CA ARG A 168 11.25 -20.82 4.76
C ARG A 168 12.34 -20.61 3.70
N SER A 169 12.20 -19.57 2.87
CA SER A 169 13.23 -19.21 1.90
C SER A 169 14.52 -18.75 2.59
N SER A 170 14.41 -17.94 3.64
CA SER A 170 15.55 -17.46 4.43
C SER A 170 16.30 -18.61 5.11
N ASP A 171 15.57 -19.53 5.75
CA ASP A 171 16.15 -20.68 6.45
C ASP A 171 16.90 -21.62 5.48
N LEU A 172 16.32 -21.84 4.29
CA LEU A 172 16.96 -22.68 3.27
C LEU A 172 18.16 -21.99 2.60
N GLU A 173 18.10 -20.67 2.39
CA GLU A 173 19.24 -19.89 1.88
C GLU A 173 20.39 -19.88 2.89
N GLU A 174 20.10 -19.77 4.19
CA GLU A 174 21.11 -19.89 5.25
C GLU A 174 21.73 -21.29 5.27
N ALA A 175 20.90 -22.35 5.18
CA ALA A 175 21.40 -23.72 5.10
C ALA A 175 22.28 -23.95 3.87
N LEU A 176 21.94 -23.37 2.71
CA LEU A 176 22.78 -23.41 1.52
C LEU A 176 24.10 -22.66 1.71
N GLY A 177 24.08 -21.51 2.39
CA GLY A 177 25.28 -20.74 2.73
C GLY A 177 26.23 -21.55 3.62
N GLN A 178 25.71 -22.16 4.68
CA GLN A 178 26.49 -23.01 5.58
C GLN A 178 27.10 -24.23 4.85
N GLU A 179 26.36 -24.85 3.92
CA GLU A 179 26.91 -25.94 3.10
C GLU A 179 27.96 -25.45 2.10
N ALA A 180 27.85 -24.22 1.57
CA ALA A 180 28.87 -23.63 0.70
C ALA A 180 30.18 -23.34 1.45
N GLU A 181 30.10 -22.75 2.64
CA GLU A 181 31.28 -22.51 3.50
C GLU A 181 31.97 -23.81 3.89
N ARG A 182 31.18 -24.83 4.27
CA ARG A 182 31.71 -26.17 4.58
C ARG A 182 32.39 -26.81 3.38
N LYS A 183 31.78 -26.70 2.19
CA LYS A 183 32.37 -27.22 0.95
C LYS A 183 33.72 -26.56 0.66
N GLU A 184 33.83 -25.26 0.87
CA GLU A 184 35.09 -24.53 0.70
C GLU A 184 36.14 -24.97 1.72
N PHE A 185 35.73 -25.16 2.99
CA PHE A 185 36.59 -25.72 4.03
C PHE A 185 37.08 -27.15 3.70
N VAL A 186 36.19 -28.05 3.29
CA VAL A 186 36.52 -29.43 2.91
C VAL A 186 37.45 -29.44 1.70
N LYS A 187 37.19 -28.60 0.68
CA LYS A 187 38.05 -28.48 -0.49
C LYS A 187 39.47 -28.05 -0.11
N LYS A 188 39.60 -27.03 0.74
CA LYS A 188 40.91 -26.59 1.25
C LYS A 188 41.63 -27.70 2.01
N ARG A 189 40.91 -28.44 2.87
CA ARG A 189 41.47 -29.60 3.59
C ARG A 189 41.92 -30.72 2.65
N GLN A 190 41.16 -31.01 1.60
CA GLN A 190 41.55 -31.99 0.58
C GLN A 190 42.80 -31.56 -0.19
N GLU A 191 42.93 -30.28 -0.55
CA GLU A 191 44.14 -29.74 -1.19
C GLU A 191 45.38 -29.86 -0.28
N GLU A 192 45.23 -29.57 1.02
CA GLU A 192 46.28 -29.78 2.02
C GLU A 192 46.67 -31.26 2.13
N LEU A 193 45.68 -32.16 2.27
CA LEU A 193 45.90 -33.60 2.37
C LEU A 193 46.60 -34.16 1.13
N GLN A 194 46.18 -33.75 -0.07
CA GLN A 194 46.81 -34.17 -1.33
C GLN A 194 48.27 -33.72 -1.41
N GLY A 195 48.59 -32.51 -0.94
CA GLY A 195 49.96 -32.01 -0.85
C GLY A 195 50.84 -32.86 0.07
N VAL A 196 50.34 -33.19 1.27
CA VAL A 196 51.05 -34.02 2.25
C VAL A 196 51.19 -35.46 1.76
N ILE A 197 50.12 -36.06 1.23
CA ILE A 197 50.14 -37.41 0.65
C ILE A 197 51.20 -37.49 -0.46
N LYS A 198 51.22 -36.53 -1.38
CA LYS A 198 52.21 -36.50 -2.47
C LYS A 198 53.66 -36.42 -1.95
N SER A 199 53.90 -35.57 -0.95
CA SER A 199 55.21 -35.45 -0.31
C SER A 199 55.65 -36.75 0.38
N LEU A 200 54.74 -37.43 1.08
CA LEU A 200 55.00 -38.71 1.71
C LEU A 200 55.21 -39.84 0.67
N GLU A 201 54.44 -39.85 -0.42
CA GLU A 201 54.60 -40.79 -1.54
C GLU A 201 55.95 -40.63 -2.25
N GLU A 202 56.54 -39.43 -2.24
CA GLU A 202 57.90 -39.19 -2.76
C GLU A 202 59.00 -39.55 -1.74
N GLN A 203 58.71 -39.45 -0.44
CA GLN A 203 59.68 -39.74 0.64
C GLN A 203 59.79 -41.23 0.96
N VAL A 204 58.67 -41.96 1.02
CA VAL A 204 58.63 -43.38 1.37
C VAL A 204 59.56 -44.23 0.47
N PRO A 205 59.55 -44.08 -0.88
CA PRO A 205 60.47 -44.82 -1.76
C PRO A 205 61.95 -44.49 -1.50
N LYS A 206 62.29 -43.23 -1.20
CA LYS A 206 63.68 -42.83 -0.89
C LYS A 206 64.20 -43.51 0.37
N TRP A 207 63.39 -43.58 1.41
CA TRP A 207 63.75 -44.28 2.65
C TRP A 207 63.81 -45.81 2.46
N ILE A 208 62.97 -46.37 1.58
CA ILE A 208 63.03 -47.79 1.20
C ILE A 208 64.31 -48.09 0.40
N GLU A 209 64.70 -47.21 -0.51
CA GLU A 209 65.93 -47.33 -1.30
C GLU A 209 67.17 -47.23 -0.40
N GLU A 210 67.20 -46.28 0.55
CA GLU A 210 68.24 -46.17 1.57
C GLU A 210 68.30 -47.40 2.50
N TYR A 211 67.14 -47.96 2.86
CA TYR A 211 67.04 -49.22 3.58
C TYR A 211 67.62 -50.40 2.76
N ASN A 212 67.32 -50.49 1.46
CA ASN A 212 67.82 -51.56 0.59
C ASN A 212 69.33 -51.44 0.34
N SER A 213 69.87 -50.23 0.13
CA SER A 213 71.31 -50.02 0.01
C SER A 213 72.08 -50.41 1.28
N LEU A 214 71.46 -50.20 2.45
CA LEU A 214 71.98 -50.63 3.74
C LEU A 214 71.84 -52.15 3.98
N MET A 215 71.16 -52.90 3.10
CA MET A 215 71.04 -54.36 3.17
C MET A 215 72.00 -55.08 2.19
N ASP A 216 72.41 -54.44 1.10
CA ASP A 216 73.27 -55.03 0.05
C ASP A 216 74.79 -54.97 0.34
N GLU A 217 75.26 -54.13 1.27
CA GLU A 217 76.70 -54.06 1.61
C GLU A 217 77.16 -55.24 2.51
N GLU A 218 78.02 -56.13 2.01
CA GLU A 218 78.74 -57.16 2.79
C GLU A 218 79.75 -56.54 3.79
N ALA A 219 79.37 -56.44 5.08
CA ALA A 219 80.21 -56.67 6.29
C ALA A 219 79.74 -55.93 7.59
N VAL A 220 79.58 -56.72 8.67
CA VAL A 220 79.91 -56.57 10.12
C VAL A 220 79.51 -55.30 10.93
N GLY A 221 78.63 -55.48 11.96
CA GLY A 221 78.64 -54.66 13.20
C GLY A 221 77.29 -54.47 13.96
N GLU A 222 77.29 -54.54 15.30
CA GLU A 222 76.14 -54.27 16.21
C GLU A 222 75.48 -52.89 16.01
N ILE A 223 76.28 -51.88 15.61
CA ILE A 223 75.83 -50.50 15.36
C ILE A 223 74.89 -50.39 14.14
N ARG A 224 75.07 -51.26 13.12
CA ARG A 224 74.22 -51.30 11.92
C ARG A 224 72.86 -51.93 12.20
N GLY A 225 72.79 -52.90 13.11
CA GLY A 225 71.52 -53.50 13.55
C GLY A 225 70.58 -52.50 14.22
N GLU A 226 71.13 -51.55 14.98
CA GLU A 226 70.37 -50.44 15.58
C GLU A 226 69.86 -49.46 14.51
N GLN A 227 70.71 -49.09 13.54
CA GLN A 227 70.35 -48.20 12.43
C GLN A 227 69.26 -48.79 11.52
N VAL A 228 69.36 -50.08 11.19
CA VAL A 228 68.35 -50.80 10.40
C VAL A 228 67.01 -50.83 11.13
N LYS A 229 66.98 -51.07 12.45
CA LYS A 229 65.75 -51.01 13.26
C LYS A 229 65.12 -49.62 13.26
N VAL A 230 65.94 -48.56 13.36
CA VAL A 230 65.48 -47.16 13.34
C VAL A 230 64.87 -46.80 11.98
N LEU A 231 65.53 -47.15 10.86
CA LEU A 231 64.98 -46.95 9.52
C LEU A 231 63.70 -47.74 9.29
N GLN A 232 63.65 -49.00 9.73
CA GLN A 232 62.46 -49.86 9.60
C GLN A 232 61.29 -49.37 10.46
N ALA A 233 61.55 -48.74 11.60
CA ALA A 233 60.53 -48.07 12.40
C ALA A 233 60.05 -46.77 11.73
N LYS A 234 60.96 -46.02 11.10
CA LYS A 234 60.65 -44.80 10.36
C LYS A 234 59.78 -45.05 9.13
N ILE A 235 60.13 -46.05 8.31
CA ILE A 235 59.34 -46.46 7.14
C ILE A 235 57.93 -46.88 7.58
N ARG A 236 57.82 -47.74 8.62
CA ARG A 236 56.52 -48.15 9.16
C ARG A 236 55.67 -46.99 9.67
N ASN A 237 56.29 -46.00 10.32
CA ASN A 237 55.58 -44.80 10.76
C ASN A 237 55.07 -43.97 9.57
N LEU A 238 55.91 -43.75 8.55
CA LEU A 238 55.52 -43.00 7.34
C LEU A 238 54.43 -43.72 6.53
N GLU A 239 54.50 -45.05 6.41
CA GLU A 239 53.46 -45.86 5.76
C GLU A 239 52.14 -45.84 6.53
N SER A 240 52.20 -45.93 7.86
CA SER A 240 51.02 -45.82 8.73
C SER A 240 50.36 -44.44 8.62
N GLU A 241 51.18 -43.37 8.61
CA GLU A 241 50.73 -41.99 8.42
C GLU A 241 50.10 -41.80 7.04
N LEU A 242 50.75 -42.28 5.98
CA LEU A 242 50.22 -42.24 4.61
C LEU A 242 48.87 -42.97 4.51
N ALA A 243 48.75 -44.15 5.11
CA ALA A 243 47.52 -44.93 5.12
C ALA A 243 46.40 -44.27 5.96
N ALA A 244 46.75 -43.55 7.02
CA ALA A 244 45.80 -42.76 7.80
C ALA A 244 45.28 -41.56 6.99
N LEU A 245 46.18 -40.81 6.34
CA LEU A 245 45.83 -39.64 5.53
C LEU A 245 45.01 -40.01 4.29
N LYS A 246 45.31 -41.13 3.62
CA LYS A 246 44.49 -41.64 2.51
C LYS A 246 43.07 -41.97 2.96
N ARG A 247 42.92 -42.64 4.11
CA ARG A 247 41.60 -42.93 4.70
C ARG A 247 40.82 -41.65 5.06
N GLU A 248 41.49 -40.63 5.61
CA GLU A 248 40.86 -39.33 5.88
C GLU A 248 40.37 -38.68 4.57
N ASN A 249 41.18 -38.68 3.52
CA ASN A 249 40.82 -38.09 2.23
C ASN A 249 39.64 -38.82 1.56
N ASP A 250 39.65 -40.16 1.57
CA ASP A 250 38.55 -40.98 1.03
C ASP A 250 37.25 -40.77 1.83
N PHE A 251 37.35 -40.64 3.16
CA PHE A 251 36.20 -40.32 4.01
C PHE A 251 35.60 -38.96 3.65
N LEU A 252 36.42 -37.91 3.49
CA LEU A 252 35.96 -36.58 3.08
C LEU A 252 35.31 -36.59 1.70
N LYS A 253 35.85 -37.37 0.75
CA LYS A 253 35.29 -37.51 -0.59
C LYS A 253 33.91 -38.17 -0.57
N ASN A 254 33.75 -39.26 0.16
CA ASN A 254 32.46 -39.94 0.31
C ASN A 254 31.42 -39.05 1.02
N GLN A 255 31.85 -38.27 2.02
CA GLN A 255 30.98 -37.33 2.72
C GLN A 255 30.50 -36.20 1.80
N GLU A 256 31.37 -35.67 0.94
CA GLU A 256 31.02 -34.66 -0.06
C GLU A 256 30.02 -35.22 -1.09
N GLU A 257 30.22 -36.44 -1.60
CA GLU A 257 29.30 -37.08 -2.54
C GLU A 257 27.88 -37.27 -1.96
N GLN A 258 27.78 -37.74 -0.71
CA GLN A 258 26.48 -37.89 -0.03
C GLN A 258 25.78 -36.55 0.18
N ARG A 259 26.54 -35.50 0.53
CA ARG A 259 25.99 -34.17 0.78
C ARG A 259 25.57 -33.46 -0.50
N GLN A 260 26.23 -33.70 -1.63
CA GLN A 260 25.86 -33.11 -2.92
C GLN A 260 24.41 -33.42 -3.31
N ALA A 261 23.92 -34.64 -3.06
CA ALA A 261 22.52 -35.00 -3.29
C ALA A 261 21.55 -34.20 -2.41
N ALA A 262 21.87 -34.04 -1.12
CA ALA A 262 21.06 -33.22 -0.20
C ALA A 262 21.08 -31.74 -0.58
N THR A 263 22.24 -31.19 -0.96
CA THR A 263 22.37 -29.82 -1.45
C THR A 263 21.55 -29.59 -2.72
N LEU A 264 21.49 -30.56 -3.63
CA LEU A 264 20.68 -30.46 -4.85
C LEU A 264 19.18 -30.39 -4.51
N GLN A 265 18.70 -31.22 -3.59
CA GLN A 265 17.30 -31.17 -3.12
C GLN A 265 16.96 -29.83 -2.44
N ILE A 266 17.88 -29.28 -1.64
CA ILE A 266 17.69 -27.96 -1.02
C ILE A 266 17.62 -26.88 -2.10
N LYS A 267 18.51 -26.93 -3.10
CA LYS A 267 18.48 -25.99 -4.25
C LYS A 267 17.16 -26.06 -5.03
N GLU A 268 16.62 -27.25 -5.26
CA GLU A 268 15.32 -27.42 -5.91
C GLU A 268 14.18 -26.84 -5.07
N LYS A 269 14.16 -27.09 -3.76
CA LYS A 269 13.17 -26.49 -2.85
C LYS A 269 13.24 -24.96 -2.83
N VAL A 270 14.45 -24.39 -2.79
CA VAL A 270 14.67 -22.94 -2.85
C VAL A 270 14.13 -22.38 -4.18
N ARG A 271 14.37 -23.06 -5.31
CA ARG A 271 13.82 -22.64 -6.60
C ARG A 271 12.29 -22.65 -6.62
N GLY A 272 11.67 -23.72 -6.10
CA GLY A 272 10.21 -23.82 -5.99
C GLY A 272 9.63 -22.67 -5.16
N LEU A 273 10.21 -22.40 -3.99
CA LEU A 273 9.80 -21.30 -3.12
C LEU A 273 10.06 -19.92 -3.74
N GLN A 274 11.14 -19.74 -4.50
CA GLN A 274 11.41 -18.49 -5.21
C GLN A 274 10.31 -18.19 -6.24
N LYS A 275 9.83 -19.19 -6.97
CA LYS A 275 8.72 -19.02 -7.91
C LYS A 275 7.43 -18.62 -7.20
N GLU A 276 7.07 -19.32 -6.12
CA GLU A 276 5.90 -19.01 -5.30
C GLU A 276 5.99 -17.61 -4.67
N LYS A 277 7.19 -17.25 -4.22
CA LYS A 277 7.52 -15.92 -3.67
C LYS A 277 7.29 -14.82 -4.70
N ILE A 278 7.71 -14.99 -5.95
CA ILE A 278 7.52 -13.97 -7.00
C ILE A 278 6.03 -13.73 -7.26
N GLU A 279 5.26 -14.80 -7.49
CA GLU A 279 3.82 -14.68 -7.77
C GLU A 279 3.07 -14.02 -6.60
N THR A 280 3.39 -14.44 -5.39
CA THR A 280 2.73 -13.93 -4.18
C THR A 280 3.17 -12.49 -3.87
N SER A 281 4.43 -12.16 -4.11
CA SER A 281 4.98 -10.79 -3.94
C SER A 281 4.21 -9.80 -4.80
N ARG A 282 3.92 -10.14 -6.06
CA ARG A 282 3.11 -9.27 -6.94
C ARG A 282 1.74 -8.95 -6.34
N LYS A 283 1.03 -9.96 -5.82
CA LYS A 283 -0.29 -9.79 -5.18
C LYS A 283 -0.20 -8.92 -3.92
N VAL A 284 0.89 -9.05 -3.17
CA VAL A 284 1.18 -8.21 -1.98
C VAL A 284 1.44 -6.76 -2.40
N ILE A 285 2.30 -6.52 -3.40
CA ILE A 285 2.61 -5.19 -3.94
C ILE A 285 1.35 -4.50 -4.45
N GLU A 286 0.53 -5.20 -5.24
CA GLU A 286 -0.78 -4.70 -5.68
C GLU A 286 -1.73 -4.46 -4.49
N GLY A 287 -1.66 -5.29 -3.45
CA GLY A 287 -2.35 -5.10 -2.18
C GLY A 287 -1.96 -3.81 -1.46
N MET A 288 -0.66 -3.51 -1.37
CA MET A 288 -0.13 -2.28 -0.75
C MET A 288 -0.57 -1.03 -1.50
N TYR A 289 -0.57 -1.09 -2.83
CA TYR A 289 -1.11 0.02 -3.62
C TYR A 289 -2.63 0.20 -3.40
N ARG A 290 -3.40 -0.90 -3.38
CA ARG A 290 -4.82 -0.86 -3.03
C ARG A 290 -5.06 -0.30 -1.63
N TRP A 291 -4.19 -0.61 -0.67
CA TRP A 291 -4.23 -0.06 0.69
C TRP A 291 -4.16 1.48 0.67
N ILE A 292 -3.24 2.07 -0.10
CA ILE A 292 -3.16 3.53 -0.26
C ILE A 292 -4.43 4.08 -0.94
N LYS A 293 -4.86 3.47 -2.05
CA LYS A 293 -6.05 3.90 -2.81
C LYS A 293 -7.34 3.92 -2.01
N ASN A 294 -7.53 2.90 -1.17
CA ASN A 294 -8.77 2.70 -0.40
C ASN A 294 -8.89 3.68 0.79
N ARG A 295 -7.81 4.41 1.11
CA ARG A 295 -7.76 5.42 2.19
C ARG A 295 -7.81 6.86 1.71
N GLN A 296 -7.92 7.06 0.41
CA GLN A 296 -8.21 8.38 -0.13
C GLN A 296 -9.67 8.75 0.14
N ASP A 297 -9.88 9.87 0.82
CA ASP A 297 -11.19 10.46 1.01
C ASP A 297 -11.82 10.86 -0.34
N PHE A 298 -13.12 10.60 -0.49
CA PHE A 298 -13.83 10.83 -1.74
C PHE A 298 -14.12 12.31 -2.02
N VAL A 299 -14.19 13.15 -0.98
CA VAL A 299 -14.60 14.55 -1.09
C VAL A 299 -13.41 15.45 -1.35
N ARG A 300 -12.34 15.32 -0.55
CA ARG A 300 -11.15 16.19 -0.58
C ARG A 300 -9.94 15.54 -1.22
N GLY A 301 -9.98 14.24 -1.48
CA GLY A 301 -8.86 13.54 -2.09
C GLY A 301 -7.66 13.29 -1.18
N LEU A 302 -7.72 13.67 0.10
CA LEU A 302 -6.65 13.42 1.06
C LEU A 302 -6.58 11.94 1.45
N VAL A 303 -5.39 11.41 1.65
CA VAL A 303 -5.12 10.03 2.04
C VAL A 303 -4.73 9.97 3.52
N LEU A 304 -5.32 9.05 4.27
CA LEU A 304 -4.95 8.83 5.67
C LEU A 304 -3.48 8.45 5.81
N SER A 305 -2.76 9.17 6.67
CA SER A 305 -1.35 8.92 6.98
C SER A 305 -1.14 7.63 7.78
N TYR A 306 -2.05 7.37 8.71
CA TYR A 306 -1.99 6.21 9.60
C TYR A 306 -3.35 5.54 9.70
N GLU A 307 -3.34 4.22 9.84
CA GLU A 307 -4.52 3.45 10.20
C GLU A 307 -4.21 2.55 11.38
N GLY A 308 -4.96 2.69 12.48
CA GLY A 308 -4.79 1.88 13.70
C GLY A 308 -4.49 2.71 14.94
N ASP A 309 -3.82 3.86 14.79
CA ASP A 309 -3.59 4.80 15.89
C ASP A 309 -4.79 5.73 16.09
N LYS A 310 -5.48 5.60 17.22
CA LYS A 310 -6.64 6.44 17.58
C LYS A 310 -6.29 7.92 17.72
N SER A 311 -5.07 8.28 18.13
CA SER A 311 -4.64 9.68 18.25
C SER A 311 -4.31 10.33 16.91
N LEU A 312 -4.11 9.54 15.86
CA LEU A 312 -3.86 10.01 14.50
C LEU A 312 -5.03 9.63 13.57
N ASP A 313 -6.20 9.35 14.14
CA ASP A 313 -7.39 9.04 13.36
C ASP A 313 -7.75 10.21 12.46
N LYS A 314 -7.97 9.93 11.17
CA LYS A 314 -8.32 10.93 10.15
C LYS A 314 -7.23 11.97 9.84
N VAL A 315 -6.00 11.81 10.34
CA VAL A 315 -4.90 12.75 10.07
C VAL A 315 -4.22 12.44 8.72
N CYS A 316 -3.89 13.51 8.00
CA CYS A 316 -3.28 13.55 6.68
C CYS A 316 -2.10 14.54 6.72
N PHE A 317 -0.88 14.04 6.92
CA PHE A 317 0.35 14.86 6.87
C PHE A 317 0.66 15.28 5.44
N THR A 318 1.07 16.53 5.25
CA THR A 318 1.35 17.11 3.92
C THR A 318 2.48 16.39 3.18
N TYR A 319 3.51 15.97 3.92
CA TYR A 319 4.56 15.11 3.38
C TYR A 319 3.99 13.79 2.82
N ASP A 320 3.16 13.09 3.60
CA ASP A 320 2.54 11.84 3.16
C ASP A 320 1.58 12.04 1.98
N GLN A 321 0.92 13.20 1.87
CA GLN A 321 0.09 13.54 0.71
C GLN A 321 0.92 13.66 -0.57
N ALA A 322 2.10 14.28 -0.47
CA ALA A 322 3.04 14.35 -1.59
C ALA A 322 3.49 12.95 -2.02
N LEU A 323 3.85 12.08 -1.06
CA LEU A 323 4.21 10.68 -1.34
C LEU A 323 3.06 9.91 -1.99
N ALA A 324 1.85 10.04 -1.48
CA ALA A 324 0.67 9.39 -2.04
C ALA A 324 0.42 9.84 -3.49
N ALA A 325 0.53 11.14 -3.77
CA ALA A 325 0.41 11.66 -5.13
C ALA A 325 1.48 11.07 -6.06
N ILE A 326 2.74 10.99 -5.60
CA ILE A 326 3.83 10.38 -6.38
C ILE A 326 3.56 8.89 -6.65
N VAL A 327 3.14 8.13 -5.64
CA VAL A 327 2.78 6.72 -5.81
C VAL A 327 1.60 6.57 -6.78
N PHE A 328 0.58 7.42 -6.71
CA PHE A 328 -0.51 7.39 -7.69
C PHE A 328 0.02 7.60 -9.12
N MET A 329 0.94 8.53 -9.33
CA MET A 329 1.57 8.76 -10.64
C MET A 329 2.42 7.58 -11.11
N VAL A 330 3.18 6.94 -10.22
CA VAL A 330 3.97 5.73 -10.54
C VAL A 330 3.08 4.59 -11.04
N TYR A 331 1.86 4.51 -10.53
CA TYR A 331 0.86 3.53 -10.97
C TYR A 331 -0.10 4.03 -12.07
N GLY A 332 0.10 5.25 -12.59
CA GLY A 332 -0.73 5.84 -13.65
C GLY A 332 -2.09 6.40 -13.19
N ASP A 333 -2.40 6.42 -11.90
CA ASP A 333 -3.65 6.97 -11.33
C ASP A 333 -3.58 8.50 -11.15
N ASN A 334 -3.33 9.23 -12.25
CA ASN A 334 -3.17 10.69 -12.22
C ASN A 334 -4.39 11.43 -11.64
N ASP A 335 -5.61 10.91 -11.82
CA ASP A 335 -6.85 11.48 -11.26
C ASP A 335 -6.87 11.47 -9.72
N ARG A 336 -6.17 10.52 -9.09
CA ARG A 336 -6.08 10.48 -7.62
C ARG A 336 -5.07 11.49 -7.12
N ALA A 337 -3.95 11.64 -7.81
CA ALA A 337 -2.97 12.69 -7.51
C ALA A 337 -3.61 14.08 -7.68
N SER A 338 -4.38 14.30 -8.75
CA SER A 338 -5.03 15.59 -9.03
C SER A 338 -5.96 16.02 -7.90
N LYS A 339 -6.73 15.09 -7.30
CA LYS A 339 -7.63 15.40 -6.18
C LYS A 339 -6.89 15.89 -4.93
N ILE A 340 -5.69 15.36 -4.65
CA ILE A 340 -4.85 15.88 -3.56
C ILE A 340 -4.47 17.33 -3.88
N PHE A 341 -4.04 17.60 -5.11
CA PHE A 341 -3.65 18.95 -5.52
C PHE A 341 -4.83 19.92 -5.59
N ASP A 342 -6.03 19.47 -5.96
CA ASP A 342 -7.26 20.27 -5.93
C ASP A 342 -7.53 20.80 -4.52
N PHE A 343 -7.32 19.99 -3.48
CA PHE A 343 -7.43 20.43 -2.08
C PHE A 343 -6.46 21.56 -1.77
N TYR A 344 -5.17 21.38 -2.06
CA TYR A 344 -4.15 22.40 -1.77
C TYR A 344 -4.34 23.66 -2.62
N LEU A 345 -4.71 23.52 -3.90
CA LEU A 345 -5.01 24.63 -4.80
C LEU A 345 -6.17 25.48 -4.27
N ASN A 346 -7.24 24.84 -3.80
CA ASN A 346 -8.38 25.55 -3.21
C ASN A 346 -7.96 26.36 -1.98
N ARG A 347 -7.16 25.78 -1.08
CA ARG A 347 -6.67 26.52 0.12
C ARG A 347 -5.83 27.73 -0.22
N ILE A 348 -4.88 27.59 -1.16
CA ILE A 348 -4.03 28.73 -1.54
C ILE A 348 -4.84 29.82 -2.24
N ASN A 349 -5.88 29.46 -3.00
CA ASN A 349 -6.80 30.42 -3.63
C ASN A 349 -7.66 31.17 -2.61
N GLU A 350 -7.95 30.56 -1.46
CA GLU A 350 -8.59 31.19 -0.31
C GLU A 350 -7.63 32.06 0.52
N GLY A 351 -6.35 32.15 0.11
CA GLY A 351 -5.33 32.94 0.78
C GLY A 351 -4.66 32.24 1.96
N GLU A 352 -4.91 30.94 2.15
CA GLU A 352 -4.36 30.19 3.27
C GLU A 352 -2.91 29.70 3.03
N ASN A 353 -2.24 29.37 4.13
CA ASN A 353 -0.93 28.72 4.10
C ASN A 353 -1.06 27.19 3.97
N ILE A 354 0.04 26.56 3.53
CA ILE A 354 0.19 25.11 3.52
C ILE A 354 0.81 24.69 4.86
N TYR A 355 -0.01 24.01 5.66
CA TYR A 355 0.31 23.55 7.01
C TYR A 355 0.83 22.12 7.02
N ASN A 356 1.40 21.68 8.14
CA ASN A 356 2.06 20.39 8.27
C ASN A 356 1.09 19.20 8.12
N ALA A 357 -0.14 19.36 8.63
CA ALA A 357 -1.13 18.30 8.60
C ALA A 357 -2.57 18.80 8.64
N TYR A 358 -3.44 17.99 8.06
CA TYR A 358 -4.87 18.23 7.95
C TYR A 358 -5.66 17.01 8.43
N PHE A 359 -6.93 17.22 8.75
CA PHE A 359 -7.89 16.14 8.85
C PHE A 359 -8.50 15.82 7.48
N THR A 360 -9.04 14.62 7.30
CA THR A 360 -9.82 14.24 6.10
C THR A 360 -11.02 15.16 5.80
N ASP A 361 -11.53 15.90 6.79
CA ASP A 361 -12.57 16.91 6.60
C ASP A 361 -12.02 18.30 6.23
N GLY A 362 -10.72 18.42 5.98
CA GLY A 362 -10.03 19.64 5.59
C GLY A 362 -9.71 20.59 6.75
N GLY A 363 -10.11 20.28 7.99
CA GLY A 363 -9.64 21.03 9.16
C GLY A 363 -8.13 20.94 9.30
N VAL A 364 -7.49 21.98 9.84
CA VAL A 364 -6.04 21.95 10.13
C VAL A 364 -5.82 21.12 11.40
N PHE A 365 -4.98 20.10 11.32
CA PHE A 365 -4.56 19.33 12.49
C PHE A 365 -3.36 19.99 13.17
N GLU A 366 -2.40 20.45 12.38
CA GLU A 366 -1.16 21.04 12.87
C GLU A 366 -0.79 22.28 12.07
N TYR A 367 -0.87 23.45 12.70
CA TYR A 367 -0.65 24.78 12.09
C TYR A 367 0.82 25.11 11.80
N ILE A 368 1.73 24.16 11.99
CA ILE A 368 3.15 24.40 11.75
C ILE A 368 3.40 24.46 10.24
N ILE A 369 4.27 25.39 9.82
CA ILE A 369 4.72 25.50 8.43
C ILE A 369 6.18 25.06 8.40
N HIS A 370 6.45 23.94 7.76
CA HIS A 370 7.81 23.41 7.61
C HIS A 370 8.28 23.43 6.15
N SER A 371 9.57 23.72 5.97
CA SER A 371 10.19 23.77 4.63
C SER A 371 10.17 22.41 3.92
N GLY A 372 10.52 21.31 4.60
CA GLY A 372 10.52 19.95 4.02
C GLY A 372 9.16 19.52 3.44
N PRO A 373 8.08 19.41 4.25
CA PRO A 373 6.75 19.02 3.75
C PRO A 373 6.23 19.91 2.62
N ASN A 374 6.51 21.21 2.67
CA ASN A 374 6.17 22.13 1.58
C ASN A 374 6.97 21.87 0.31
N ALA A 375 8.30 21.66 0.43
CA ALA A 375 9.15 21.30 -0.69
C ALA A 375 8.68 20.00 -1.36
N TRP A 376 8.29 18.99 -0.57
CA TRP A 376 7.72 17.74 -1.06
C TRP A 376 6.40 17.92 -1.82
N LEU A 377 5.48 18.74 -1.31
CA LEU A 377 4.24 19.06 -2.02
C LEU A 377 4.51 19.76 -3.35
N GLY A 378 5.41 20.76 -3.35
CA GLY A 378 5.83 21.44 -4.57
C GLY A 378 6.48 20.48 -5.56
N LEU A 379 7.34 19.59 -5.08
CA LEU A 379 8.01 18.58 -5.88
C LEU A 379 7.01 17.62 -6.52
N ALA A 380 6.02 17.14 -5.78
CA ALA A 380 4.96 16.28 -6.31
C ALA A 380 4.15 16.98 -7.42
N VAL A 381 3.86 18.27 -7.28
CA VAL A 381 3.19 19.08 -8.33
C VAL A 381 4.07 19.23 -9.58
N LEU A 382 5.37 19.46 -9.41
CA LEU A 382 6.30 19.55 -10.55
C LEU A 382 6.41 18.20 -11.27
N ILE A 383 6.49 17.10 -10.54
CA ILE A 383 6.46 15.74 -11.11
C ILE A 383 5.16 15.50 -11.87
N TYR A 384 4.02 15.89 -11.31
CA TYR A 384 2.73 15.78 -11.99
C TYR A 384 2.71 16.55 -13.30
N THR A 385 3.18 17.80 -13.26
CA THR A 385 3.27 18.66 -14.45
C THR A 385 4.19 18.05 -15.51
N LYS A 386 5.32 17.48 -15.09
CA LYS A 386 6.28 16.79 -15.97
C LYS A 386 5.66 15.58 -16.65
N ASN A 387 4.93 14.76 -15.90
CA ASN A 387 4.41 13.48 -16.38
C ASN A 387 3.14 13.63 -17.22
N THR A 388 2.32 14.66 -16.95
CA THR A 388 1.01 14.84 -17.58
C THR A 388 0.95 16.01 -18.56
N GLY A 389 1.88 16.96 -18.46
CA GLY A 389 1.82 18.26 -19.15
C GLY A 389 0.79 19.24 -18.55
N ASP A 390 0.03 18.82 -17.54
CA ASP A 390 -1.00 19.62 -16.92
C ASP A 390 -0.42 20.63 -15.92
N ARG A 391 -0.62 21.92 -16.23
CA ARG A 391 -0.07 23.05 -15.46
C ARG A 391 -1.07 23.66 -14.47
N ARG A 392 -2.27 23.11 -14.31
CA ARG A 392 -3.31 23.66 -13.41
C ARG A 392 -2.81 23.87 -11.97
N TYR A 393 -1.88 23.03 -11.51
CA TYR A 393 -1.38 23.04 -10.14
C TYR A 393 -0.09 23.83 -9.94
N MET A 394 0.48 24.43 -11.00
CA MET A 394 1.70 25.27 -10.90
C MET A 394 1.62 26.38 -9.84
N PRO A 395 0.46 27.03 -9.55
CA PRO A 395 0.35 27.99 -8.45
C PRO A 395 0.77 27.43 -7.08
N ILE A 396 0.61 26.12 -6.85
CA ILE A 396 1.11 25.47 -5.63
C ILE A 396 2.64 25.48 -5.62
N ALA A 397 3.28 25.12 -6.74
CA ALA A 397 4.73 25.15 -6.86
C ALA A 397 5.27 26.58 -6.69
N ASP A 398 4.61 27.59 -7.28
CA ASP A 398 4.97 29.00 -7.12
C ASP A 398 4.88 29.45 -5.64
N LYS A 399 3.80 29.08 -4.94
CA LYS A 399 3.61 29.36 -3.51
C LYS A 399 4.71 28.71 -2.67
N VAL A 400 5.06 27.45 -2.96
CA VAL A 400 6.15 26.72 -2.30
C VAL A 400 7.49 27.38 -2.57
N ALA A 401 7.79 27.75 -3.82
CA ALA A 401 9.03 28.46 -4.17
C ALA A 401 9.15 29.80 -3.42
N GLY A 402 8.08 30.59 -3.37
CA GLY A 402 8.05 31.84 -2.62
C GLY A 402 8.31 31.64 -1.12
N LEU A 403 7.70 30.61 -0.52
CA LEU A 403 7.94 30.24 0.88
C LEU A 403 9.40 29.84 1.12
N LEU A 404 9.93 28.89 0.34
CA LEU A 404 11.29 28.38 0.52
C LEU A 404 12.34 29.47 0.29
N TYR A 405 12.12 30.34 -0.70
CA TYR A 405 12.98 31.49 -0.94
C TYR A 405 12.94 32.49 0.21
N GLY A 406 11.75 32.77 0.78
CA GLY A 406 11.61 33.63 1.96
C GLY A 406 12.23 33.06 3.23
N LEU A 407 12.41 31.74 3.30
CA LEU A 407 13.09 31.04 4.40
C LEU A 407 14.60 30.87 4.18
N MET A 408 15.14 31.35 3.05
CA MET A 408 16.55 31.21 2.73
C MET A 408 17.39 32.32 3.36
N ASP A 409 18.46 31.95 4.05
CA ASP A 409 19.44 32.89 4.60
C ASP A 409 20.39 33.47 3.52
N GLU A 410 21.30 34.34 3.93
CA GLU A 410 22.29 34.94 3.02
C GLU A 410 23.26 33.90 2.45
N GLU A 411 23.62 32.87 3.22
CA GLU A 411 24.50 31.77 2.82
C GLU A 411 23.83 30.77 1.85
N GLY A 412 22.51 30.84 1.67
CA GLY A 412 21.73 29.97 0.80
C GLY A 412 21.04 28.81 1.50
N GLY A 413 21.10 28.73 2.83
CA GLY A 413 20.45 27.70 3.63
C GLY A 413 18.99 28.02 3.90
N VAL A 414 18.11 27.05 3.70
CA VAL A 414 16.68 27.15 4.03
C VAL A 414 16.46 26.69 5.47
N ILE A 415 15.88 27.56 6.31
CA ILE A 415 15.53 27.23 7.70
C ILE A 415 14.32 26.30 7.77
N GLY A 416 14.13 25.66 8.92
CA GLY A 416 13.08 24.66 9.15
C GLY A 416 11.64 25.16 8.98
N GLY A 417 11.41 26.46 9.14
CA GLY A 417 10.09 27.10 9.09
C GLY A 417 10.16 28.55 9.60
N PRO A 418 9.07 29.32 9.49
CA PRO A 418 9.09 30.76 9.79
C PRO A 418 9.26 31.09 11.29
N THR A 419 9.01 30.11 12.18
CA THR A 419 9.07 30.29 13.64
C THR A 419 10.25 29.57 14.28
N VAL A 420 11.23 29.11 13.48
CA VAL A 420 12.37 28.33 13.97
C VAL A 420 13.65 28.77 13.27
N GLU A 421 14.78 28.65 13.96
CA GLU A 421 16.09 29.07 13.45
C GLU A 421 16.99 27.89 13.05
N TRP A 422 16.53 26.65 13.26
CA TRP A 422 17.30 25.46 12.93
C TRP A 422 17.31 25.19 11.43
N TYR A 423 18.38 24.55 10.98
CA TYR A 423 18.55 24.07 9.60
C TYR A 423 18.52 22.54 9.59
N SER A 424 17.87 21.97 8.58
CA SER A 424 17.91 20.52 8.31
C SER A 424 18.59 20.27 6.97
N THR A 425 19.57 19.37 6.95
CA THR A 425 20.22 18.90 5.72
C THR A 425 19.19 18.25 4.80
N GLU A 426 18.24 17.47 5.34
CA GLU A 426 17.16 16.85 4.58
C GLU A 426 16.29 17.91 3.89
N HIS A 427 15.80 18.92 4.64
CA HIS A 427 14.96 19.98 4.07
C HIS A 427 15.68 20.78 2.99
N ASN A 428 17.00 20.96 3.12
CA ASN A 428 17.80 21.65 2.10
C ASN A 428 18.02 20.77 0.86
N LEU A 429 18.15 19.45 1.03
CA LEU A 429 18.19 18.50 -0.10
C LEU A 429 16.83 18.45 -0.82
N ASP A 430 15.71 18.50 -0.08
CA ASP A 430 14.36 18.61 -0.65
C ASP A 430 14.20 19.91 -1.47
N ALA A 431 14.60 21.04 -0.88
CA ALA A 431 14.53 22.34 -1.55
C ALA A 431 15.43 22.40 -2.79
N TYR A 432 16.64 21.84 -2.71
CA TYR A 432 17.54 21.71 -3.86
C TYR A 432 16.88 20.91 -5.00
N ALA A 433 16.33 19.73 -4.69
CA ALA A 433 15.64 18.88 -5.66
C ALA A 433 14.44 19.61 -6.29
N PHE A 434 13.63 20.28 -5.47
CA PHE A 434 12.50 21.08 -5.91
C PHE A 434 12.92 22.18 -6.89
N PHE A 435 13.86 23.06 -6.52
CA PHE A 435 14.28 24.17 -7.39
C PHE A 435 14.98 23.70 -8.67
N LYS A 436 15.76 22.61 -8.60
CA LYS A 436 16.36 21.98 -9.78
C LYS A 436 15.30 21.47 -10.76
N LEU A 437 14.29 20.76 -10.28
CA LEU A 437 13.19 20.28 -11.11
C LEU A 437 12.33 21.43 -11.64
N PHE A 438 12.15 22.48 -10.84
CA PHE A 438 11.41 23.67 -11.25
C PHE A 438 12.12 24.38 -12.41
N PHE A 439 13.44 24.50 -12.33
CA PHE A 439 14.26 24.99 -13.43
C PHE A 439 14.15 24.09 -14.68
N GLU A 440 14.26 22.76 -14.54
CA GLU A 440 14.13 21.81 -15.66
C GLU A 440 12.81 22.02 -16.42
N LEU A 441 11.71 22.34 -15.72
CA LEU A 441 10.38 22.50 -16.32
C LEU A 441 10.10 23.89 -16.89
N THR A 442 10.67 24.94 -16.31
CA THR A 442 10.33 26.33 -16.67
C THR A 442 11.41 27.03 -17.49
N GLY A 443 12.66 26.58 -17.40
CA GLY A 443 13.82 27.30 -17.93
C GLY A 443 14.15 28.62 -17.21
N ASN A 444 13.46 28.95 -16.10
CA ASN A 444 13.71 30.18 -15.36
C ASN A 444 15.02 30.10 -14.56
N SER A 445 16.01 30.90 -14.94
CA SER A 445 17.34 30.92 -14.34
C SER A 445 17.37 31.25 -12.85
N ASP A 446 16.34 31.90 -12.31
CA ASP A 446 16.28 32.24 -10.88
C ASP A 446 16.13 31.00 -10.01
N TYR A 447 15.39 29.98 -10.47
CA TYR A 447 15.29 28.70 -9.78
C TYR A 447 16.63 27.95 -9.83
N ASN A 448 17.33 27.99 -10.95
CA ASN A 448 18.68 27.41 -11.04
C ASN A 448 19.65 28.11 -10.08
N ARG A 449 19.64 29.44 -10.04
CA ARG A 449 20.47 30.24 -9.12
C ARG A 449 20.16 29.88 -7.66
N THR A 450 18.89 29.71 -7.33
CA THR A 450 18.45 29.30 -5.99
C THR A 450 18.94 27.89 -5.65
N ALA A 451 18.79 26.93 -6.56
CA ALA A 451 19.32 25.57 -6.38
C ALA A 451 20.86 25.58 -6.18
N GLU A 452 21.58 26.39 -6.95
CA GLU A 452 23.03 26.54 -6.82
C GLU A 452 23.44 27.13 -5.46
N ARG A 453 22.71 28.12 -4.94
CA ARG A 453 22.94 28.66 -3.59
C ARG A 453 22.75 27.59 -2.51
N ILE A 454 21.68 26.81 -2.59
CA ILE A 454 21.42 25.71 -1.64
C ILE A 454 22.52 24.64 -1.74
N LYS A 455 22.93 24.29 -2.96
CA LYS A 455 24.04 23.35 -3.18
C LYS A 455 25.33 23.84 -2.53
N THR A 456 25.68 25.12 -2.70
CA THR A 456 26.84 25.73 -2.03
C THR A 456 26.70 25.68 -0.52
N TRP A 457 25.53 25.97 0.03
CA TRP A 457 25.27 25.85 1.46
C TRP A 457 25.45 24.42 1.96
N LEU A 458 24.92 23.42 1.26
CA LEU A 458 25.07 21.99 1.59
C LEU A 458 26.56 21.62 1.64
N VAL A 459 27.34 22.00 0.63
CA VAL A 459 28.79 21.74 0.56
C VAL A 459 29.54 22.30 1.76
N HIS A 460 29.21 23.53 2.18
CA HIS A 460 29.91 24.19 3.27
C HIS A 460 29.45 23.75 4.66
N ASN A 461 28.15 23.47 4.84
CA ASN A 461 27.54 23.32 6.16
C ASN A 461 27.15 21.86 6.48
N ALA A 462 26.65 21.10 5.50
CA ALA A 462 26.14 19.75 5.73
C ALA A 462 27.22 18.66 5.62
N TYR A 463 28.21 18.83 4.74
CA TYR A 463 29.24 17.83 4.50
C TYR A 463 30.55 18.15 5.22
N THR A 464 31.29 17.10 5.58
CA THR A 464 32.61 17.23 6.18
C THR A 464 33.47 16.00 5.89
N SER A 465 34.81 16.18 5.89
CA SER A 465 35.76 15.06 5.83
C SER A 465 35.90 14.32 7.17
N ARG A 466 35.29 14.85 8.24
CA ARG A 466 35.25 14.25 9.58
C ARG A 466 34.05 13.31 9.70
N THR A 467 34.03 12.53 10.77
CA THR A 467 32.87 11.70 11.13
C THR A 467 31.87 12.51 11.98
N PRO A 468 30.55 12.51 11.67
CA PRO A 468 29.90 11.85 10.54
C PRO A 468 30.11 12.60 9.21
N PRO A 469 30.12 11.88 8.05
CA PRO A 469 30.38 12.48 6.74
C PRO A 469 29.29 13.46 6.28
N VAL A 470 28.08 13.29 6.81
CA VAL A 470 26.93 14.17 6.62
C VAL A 470 26.39 14.54 7.99
N LYS A 471 26.18 15.84 8.22
CA LYS A 471 25.58 16.40 9.43
C LYS A 471 24.07 16.47 9.26
N ARG A 472 23.32 16.37 10.37
CA ARG A 472 21.86 16.53 10.37
C ARG A 472 21.43 17.95 9.99
N GLY A 473 22.26 18.94 10.30
CA GLY A 473 22.04 20.33 9.93
C GLY A 473 23.24 21.21 10.26
N LYS A 474 23.15 22.51 9.96
CA LYS A 474 24.19 23.49 10.32
C LYS A 474 24.37 23.53 11.84
N GLY A 475 25.58 23.21 12.30
CA GLY A 475 25.91 23.11 13.73
C GLY A 475 25.43 21.83 14.42
N ASP A 476 24.84 20.87 13.70
CA ASP A 476 24.26 19.65 14.27
C ASP A 476 24.86 18.38 13.65
N SER A 477 25.80 17.76 14.39
CA SER A 477 26.47 16.51 13.97
C SER A 477 25.75 15.25 14.46
N THR A 478 24.49 15.34 14.86
CA THR A 478 23.68 14.17 15.19
C THR A 478 23.57 13.26 13.95
N ILE A 479 23.70 11.95 14.14
CA ILE A 479 23.52 10.97 13.07
C ILE A 479 22.02 10.87 12.76
N ALA A 480 21.66 11.10 11.50
CA ALA A 480 20.30 10.91 10.98
C ALA A 480 20.38 10.19 9.62
N THR A 481 19.74 9.02 9.51
CA THR A 481 19.93 8.11 8.38
C THR A 481 19.39 8.67 7.07
N ASP A 482 18.26 9.35 7.13
CA ASP A 482 17.65 10.13 6.05
C ASP A 482 18.65 11.06 5.33
N THR A 483 19.53 11.74 6.08
CA THR A 483 20.49 12.67 5.46
C THR A 483 21.51 11.97 4.57
N TYR A 484 21.85 10.71 4.86
CA TYR A 484 22.76 9.91 4.02
C TYR A 484 22.07 9.44 2.74
N THR A 485 20.84 8.96 2.85
CA THR A 485 20.04 8.50 1.70
C THR A 485 19.64 9.66 0.80
N TRP A 486 19.23 10.80 1.36
CA TRP A 486 18.81 11.98 0.60
C TRP A 486 19.98 12.61 -0.13
N SER A 487 21.19 12.55 0.44
CA SER A 487 22.40 13.00 -0.23
C SER A 487 22.57 12.26 -1.57
N VAL A 488 22.43 10.93 -1.54
CA VAL A 488 22.54 10.08 -2.73
C VAL A 488 21.37 10.30 -3.68
N ALA A 489 20.14 10.43 -3.17
CA ALA A 489 18.94 10.58 -3.98
C ALA A 489 18.81 11.94 -4.66
N ALA A 490 19.13 13.05 -3.97
CA ALA A 490 18.99 14.41 -4.50
C ALA A 490 20.17 14.83 -5.38
N LEU A 491 21.41 14.55 -4.95
CA LEU A 491 22.61 14.99 -5.67
C LEU A 491 23.05 13.98 -6.74
N ARG A 492 22.71 12.69 -6.58
CA ARG A 492 23.22 11.55 -7.35
C ARG A 492 24.72 11.28 -7.17
N PRO A 493 25.17 10.03 -7.44
CA PRO A 493 26.56 9.66 -7.25
C PRO A 493 27.54 10.50 -8.06
N ARG A 494 27.21 10.85 -9.32
CA ARG A 494 28.08 11.65 -10.19
C ARG A 494 28.43 13.01 -9.57
N LEU A 495 27.42 13.80 -9.19
CA LEU A 495 27.64 15.12 -8.61
C LEU A 495 28.34 15.01 -7.25
N LEU A 496 27.98 14.00 -6.45
CA LEU A 496 28.65 13.73 -5.18
C LEU A 496 30.16 13.51 -5.36
N TYR A 497 30.59 12.70 -6.34
CA TYR A 497 32.01 12.56 -6.67
C TYR A 497 32.65 13.87 -7.14
N GLU A 498 31.97 14.64 -8.00
CA GLU A 498 32.43 15.95 -8.48
C GLU A 498 32.63 16.95 -7.32
N LEU A 499 31.77 16.89 -6.30
CA LEU A 499 31.83 17.67 -5.07
C LEU A 499 32.80 17.10 -4.02
N LYS A 500 33.54 16.03 -4.35
CA LYS A 500 34.44 15.28 -3.43
C LYS A 500 33.73 14.72 -2.19
N MET A 501 32.43 14.46 -2.31
CA MET A 501 31.60 13.81 -1.30
C MET A 501 31.39 12.36 -1.74
N ASN A 502 32.22 11.43 -1.27
CA ASN A 502 32.15 10.06 -1.79
C ASN A 502 30.83 9.38 -1.38
N PRO A 503 29.92 9.05 -2.32
CA PRO A 503 28.63 8.41 -2.01
C PRO A 503 28.80 7.02 -1.38
N GLU A 504 29.88 6.29 -1.71
CA GLU A 504 30.17 4.99 -1.12
C GLU A 504 30.49 5.15 0.37
N VAL A 505 31.30 6.14 0.74
CA VAL A 505 31.64 6.43 2.14
C VAL A 505 30.40 6.86 2.93
N ILE A 506 29.50 7.63 2.32
CA ILE A 506 28.24 8.05 2.92
C ILE A 506 27.37 6.83 3.25
N LEU A 507 27.17 5.92 2.29
CA LEU A 507 26.33 4.74 2.50
C LEU A 507 26.99 3.68 3.39
N ASP A 508 28.30 3.48 3.30
CA ASP A 508 29.03 2.58 4.19
C ASP A 508 28.97 3.07 5.63
N PHE A 509 29.05 4.40 5.84
CA PHE A 509 28.84 4.99 7.15
C PHE A 509 27.43 4.73 7.67
N ALA A 510 26.40 4.92 6.84
CA ALA A 510 25.01 4.63 7.20
C ALA A 510 24.81 3.14 7.53
N ALA A 511 25.29 2.22 6.71
CA ALA A 511 25.24 0.77 6.97
C ALA A 511 25.89 0.42 8.31
N LYS A 512 27.11 0.92 8.57
CA LYS A 512 27.83 0.61 9.81
C LYS A 512 27.17 1.19 11.06
N ASN A 513 26.63 2.40 10.97
CA ASN A 513 26.18 3.16 12.15
C ASN A 513 24.67 3.20 12.33
N CYS A 514 23.86 2.85 11.34
CA CYS A 514 22.40 2.93 11.41
C CYS A 514 21.72 1.56 11.27
N GLU A 515 22.42 0.53 10.78
CA GLU A 515 21.88 -0.82 10.72
C GLU A 515 21.66 -1.40 12.13
N VAL A 516 20.49 -2.01 12.30
CA VAL A 516 20.07 -2.72 13.51
C VAL A 516 19.43 -4.05 13.14
N SER A 517 19.60 -5.02 14.04
CA SER A 517 18.89 -6.30 14.03
C SER A 517 17.88 -6.30 15.16
N VAL A 518 16.63 -6.58 14.86
CA VAL A 518 15.53 -6.55 15.83
C VAL A 518 14.66 -7.79 15.70
N LYS A 519 14.01 -8.14 16.80
CA LYS A 519 12.91 -9.10 16.79
C LYS A 519 11.60 -8.33 16.61
N PHE A 520 10.88 -8.62 15.53
CA PHE A 520 9.62 -7.97 15.20
C PHE A 520 8.45 -8.89 15.55
N GLU A 521 7.54 -8.35 16.35
CA GLU A 521 6.35 -9.06 16.83
C GLU A 521 5.13 -8.67 15.97
N ARG A 522 4.45 -9.67 15.42
CA ARG A 522 3.20 -9.52 14.65
C ARG A 522 2.21 -10.63 15.00
N ARG A 523 1.02 -10.59 14.41
CA ARG A 523 -0.07 -11.54 14.70
C ARG A 523 0.32 -13.00 14.50
N GLU A 524 1.12 -13.27 13.47
CA GLU A 524 1.50 -14.60 13.01
C GLU A 524 2.68 -15.18 13.80
N GLY A 525 3.34 -14.36 14.62
CA GLY A 525 4.51 -14.75 15.41
C GLY A 525 5.60 -13.68 15.39
N SER A 526 6.80 -14.09 15.75
CA SER A 526 7.96 -13.21 15.84
C SER A 526 9.02 -13.56 14.82
N VAL A 527 9.59 -12.58 14.15
CA VAL A 527 10.65 -12.78 13.16
C VAL A 527 11.87 -11.91 13.48
N ASN A 528 13.07 -12.41 13.23
CA ASN A 528 14.26 -11.59 13.25
C ASN A 528 14.40 -10.87 11.91
N LEU A 529 14.64 -9.56 11.95
CA LEU A 529 14.87 -8.79 10.75
C LEU A 529 15.97 -7.75 10.93
N ARG A 530 16.63 -7.43 9.83
CA ARG A 530 17.65 -6.39 9.70
C ARG A 530 17.14 -5.22 8.89
N GLY A 531 17.47 -4.02 9.34
CA GLY A 531 17.12 -2.79 8.64
C GLY A 531 17.77 -1.60 9.30
N PHE A 532 17.21 -0.42 9.07
CA PHE A 532 17.83 0.84 9.49
C PHE A 532 16.99 1.56 10.54
N ASP A 533 17.68 2.03 11.59
CA ASP A 533 17.10 2.82 12.67
C ASP A 533 17.24 4.32 12.42
N PHE A 534 16.45 5.11 13.15
CA PHE A 534 16.43 6.55 13.19
C PHE A 534 17.79 7.19 13.58
N ALA A 535 18.45 6.60 14.58
CA ALA A 535 19.76 7.04 15.08
C ALA A 535 20.31 6.03 16.11
N LYS A 536 20.98 4.96 15.68
CA LYS A 536 21.46 3.88 16.56
C LYS A 536 22.25 4.37 17.78
N SER A 537 23.16 5.33 17.60
CA SER A 537 24.05 5.83 18.66
C SER A 537 23.33 6.58 19.77
N LYS A 538 22.32 7.40 19.42
CA LYS A 538 21.50 8.16 20.38
C LYS A 538 20.48 7.27 21.09
N ASN A 539 20.09 6.18 20.43
CA ASN A 539 19.01 5.31 20.85
C ASN A 539 19.49 3.99 21.48
N MET A 540 20.78 3.84 21.78
CA MET A 540 21.30 2.66 22.49
C MET A 540 20.46 2.23 23.72
N PRO A 541 19.96 3.16 24.57
CA PRO A 541 19.16 2.77 25.74
C PRO A 541 17.80 2.14 25.42
N ARG A 542 17.20 2.44 24.26
CA ARG A 542 15.89 1.90 23.86
C ARG A 542 15.97 0.66 22.97
N GLY A 543 17.18 0.22 22.62
CA GLY A 543 17.42 -0.82 21.63
C GLY A 543 17.20 -0.34 20.19
N GLY A 544 17.52 -1.22 19.24
CA GLY A 544 17.32 -0.96 17.81
C GLY A 544 15.84 -0.98 17.42
N VAL A 545 15.46 -0.13 16.48
CA VAL A 545 14.13 -0.08 15.86
C VAL A 545 14.32 0.02 14.36
N VAL A 546 13.70 -0.87 13.59
CA VAL A 546 13.74 -0.79 12.12
C VAL A 546 12.59 0.09 11.64
N SER A 547 12.91 1.15 10.89
CA SER A 547 11.95 2.03 10.23
C SER A 547 11.63 1.52 8.83
N GLY A 548 10.35 1.40 8.50
CA GLY A 548 9.93 0.94 7.17
C GLY A 548 10.25 1.96 6.09
N GLU A 549 10.04 3.24 6.39
CA GLU A 549 10.41 4.35 5.52
C GLU A 549 11.93 4.38 5.30
N TRP A 550 12.72 4.46 6.36
CA TRP A 550 14.16 4.72 6.22
C TRP A 550 14.92 3.53 5.63
N THR A 551 14.46 2.31 5.94
CA THR A 551 14.99 1.11 5.28
C THR A 551 14.68 1.13 3.78
N SER A 552 13.48 1.57 3.37
CA SER A 552 13.12 1.75 1.96
C SER A 552 13.97 2.82 1.27
N GLN A 553 14.27 3.92 1.96
CA GLN A 553 15.16 4.98 1.45
C GLN A 553 16.60 4.47 1.24
N MET A 554 17.11 3.62 2.14
CA MET A 554 18.41 2.96 1.98
C MET A 554 18.40 1.99 0.79
N ILE A 555 17.34 1.19 0.64
CA ILE A 555 17.14 0.30 -0.52
C ILE A 555 17.22 1.10 -1.82
N LEU A 556 16.44 2.17 -1.95
CA LEU A 556 16.46 3.03 -3.13
C LEU A 556 17.84 3.67 -3.37
N SER A 557 18.55 4.05 -2.31
CA SER A 557 19.92 4.58 -2.43
C SER A 557 20.90 3.54 -2.97
N PHE A 558 20.76 2.28 -2.56
CA PHE A 558 21.53 1.19 -3.14
C PHE A 558 21.18 0.95 -4.61
N GLU A 559 19.90 1.02 -5.00
CA GLU A 559 19.49 0.95 -6.41
C GLU A 559 20.08 2.11 -7.23
N ILE A 560 20.12 3.33 -6.69
CA ILE A 560 20.74 4.49 -7.35
C ILE A 560 22.25 4.27 -7.55
N MET A 561 22.94 3.68 -6.57
CA MET A 561 24.35 3.33 -6.70
C MET A 561 24.57 2.22 -7.71
N ALA A 562 23.71 1.21 -7.74
CA ALA A 562 23.75 0.15 -8.74
C ALA A 562 23.55 0.73 -10.14
N ASP A 563 22.50 1.52 -10.35
CA ASP A 563 22.22 2.23 -11.61
C ASP A 563 23.43 3.06 -12.08
N TYR A 564 24.09 3.75 -11.15
CA TYR A 564 25.33 4.48 -11.45
C TYR A 564 26.48 3.54 -11.85
N PHE A 565 26.69 2.41 -11.18
CA PHE A 565 27.77 1.48 -11.53
C PHE A 565 27.46 0.55 -12.72
N LYS A 566 26.22 0.53 -13.21
CA LYS A 566 25.81 -0.19 -14.41
C LYS A 566 26.72 0.16 -15.58
N GLY A 567 27.33 -0.86 -16.19
CA GLY A 567 28.29 -0.70 -17.30
C GLY A 567 29.64 -0.07 -16.93
N ARG A 568 29.80 0.48 -15.71
CA ARG A 568 31.05 1.11 -15.23
C ARG A 568 31.87 0.16 -14.37
N ASN A 569 31.23 -0.56 -13.45
CA ASN A 569 31.88 -1.53 -12.57
C ASN A 569 30.89 -2.68 -12.25
N PRO A 570 31.00 -3.83 -12.94
CA PRO A 570 30.09 -4.96 -12.75
C PRO A 570 30.07 -5.52 -11.33
N ALA A 571 31.19 -5.50 -10.62
CA ALA A 571 31.28 -6.00 -9.25
C ALA A 571 30.51 -5.09 -8.28
N LYS A 572 30.69 -3.77 -8.37
CA LYS A 572 29.94 -2.81 -7.55
C LYS A 572 28.46 -2.77 -7.91
N PHE A 573 28.12 -2.84 -9.20
CA PHE A 573 26.73 -2.98 -9.65
C PHE A 573 26.04 -4.17 -8.95
N LYS A 574 26.70 -5.34 -8.98
CA LYS A 574 26.18 -6.55 -8.35
C LYS A 574 26.05 -6.40 -6.83
N ASP A 575 27.08 -5.91 -6.15
CA ASP A 575 27.08 -5.70 -4.70
C ASP A 575 25.93 -4.80 -4.24
N TYR A 576 25.73 -3.66 -4.89
CA TYR A 576 24.64 -2.74 -4.53
C TYR A 576 23.25 -3.30 -4.84
N MET A 577 23.06 -4.03 -5.95
CA MET A 577 21.79 -4.71 -6.22
C MET A 577 21.51 -5.82 -5.21
N GLU A 578 22.53 -6.58 -4.78
CA GLU A 578 22.38 -7.62 -3.77
C GLU A 578 22.02 -7.02 -2.40
N LYS A 579 22.63 -5.89 -2.02
CA LYS A 579 22.24 -5.11 -0.82
C LYS A 579 20.80 -4.63 -0.90
N ALA A 580 20.39 -4.02 -2.02
CA ALA A 580 19.00 -3.57 -2.23
C ALA A 580 18.01 -4.74 -2.08
N ALA A 581 18.27 -5.87 -2.75
CA ALA A 581 17.42 -7.05 -2.70
C ALA A 581 17.38 -7.68 -1.30
N PHE A 582 18.51 -7.70 -0.60
CA PHE A 582 18.61 -8.19 0.77
C PHE A 582 17.70 -7.41 1.72
N TYR A 583 17.88 -6.10 1.84
CA TYR A 583 17.06 -5.29 2.76
C TYR A 583 15.59 -5.22 2.30
N PHE A 584 15.31 -5.30 1.01
CA PHE A 584 13.93 -5.41 0.53
C PHE A 584 13.26 -6.72 0.98
N ASN A 585 13.98 -7.83 0.99
CA ASN A 585 13.49 -9.09 1.57
C ASN A 585 13.29 -8.99 3.08
N GLU A 586 14.21 -8.35 3.81
CA GLU A 586 14.07 -8.13 5.26
C GLU A 586 12.85 -7.27 5.58
N LEU A 587 12.63 -6.19 4.82
CA LEU A 587 11.53 -5.28 5.03
C LEU A 587 10.17 -5.92 4.73
N GLN A 588 10.10 -6.84 3.76
CA GLN A 588 8.89 -7.63 3.50
C GLN A 588 8.48 -8.51 4.69
N LYS A 589 9.40 -8.86 5.60
CA LYS A 589 9.05 -9.56 6.85
C LYS A 589 8.23 -8.67 7.80
N MET A 590 8.21 -7.35 7.60
CA MET A 590 7.40 -6.41 8.39
C MET A 590 5.97 -6.22 7.87
N LEU A 591 5.56 -6.95 6.82
CA LEU A 591 4.21 -6.85 6.30
C LEU A 591 3.16 -7.18 7.36
N ILE A 592 2.16 -6.31 7.45
CA ILE A 592 1.01 -6.46 8.33
C ILE A 592 -0.29 -6.23 7.54
N THR A 593 -1.40 -6.61 8.16
CA THR A 593 -2.73 -6.12 7.76
C THR A 593 -3.24 -5.19 8.84
N SER A 594 -3.45 -3.92 8.51
CA SER A 594 -3.98 -2.94 9.46
C SER A 594 -5.50 -3.01 9.58
N PHE A 595 -6.03 -2.82 10.79
CA PHE A 595 -7.47 -2.84 11.04
C PHE A 595 -8.16 -1.65 10.36
N SER A 596 -9.05 -1.94 9.41
CA SER A 596 -9.58 -0.92 8.51
C SER A 596 -11.06 -0.62 8.73
N LYS A 597 -11.38 0.68 8.83
CA LYS A 597 -12.78 1.16 8.83
C LYS A 597 -13.50 0.86 7.51
N VAL A 598 -12.77 0.78 6.40
CA VAL A 598 -13.31 0.37 5.08
C VAL A 598 -13.36 -1.15 4.92
N GLY A 599 -12.90 -1.92 5.92
CA GLY A 599 -13.14 -3.36 6.03
C GLY A 599 -12.43 -4.20 4.96
N ARG A 600 -11.26 -3.77 4.47
CA ARG A 600 -10.47 -4.55 3.50
C ARG A 600 -9.17 -5.11 4.07
N GLU A 601 -8.56 -4.45 5.05
CA GLU A 601 -7.30 -4.87 5.69
C GLU A 601 -6.24 -5.31 4.66
N ASP A 602 -6.10 -4.52 3.59
CA ASP A 602 -5.09 -4.78 2.55
C ASP A 602 -3.66 -4.80 3.16
N PRO A 603 -2.68 -5.48 2.53
CA PRO A 603 -1.30 -5.50 3.01
C PRO A 603 -0.70 -4.08 3.12
N CYS A 604 0.07 -3.82 4.17
CA CYS A 604 0.81 -2.57 4.35
C CYS A 604 2.04 -2.78 5.25
N LEU A 605 2.86 -1.73 5.38
CA LEU A 605 3.94 -1.70 6.36
C LEU A 605 3.55 -0.84 7.57
N PRO A 606 3.99 -1.23 8.78
CA PRO A 606 3.99 -0.31 9.90
C PRO A 606 5.02 0.80 9.70
N TYR A 607 4.92 1.85 10.50
CA TYR A 607 5.93 2.90 10.48
C TYR A 607 7.30 2.36 10.93
N ALA A 608 7.30 1.56 11.99
CA ALA A 608 8.50 1.00 12.58
C ALA A 608 8.23 -0.38 13.21
N SER A 609 9.29 -1.12 13.53
CA SER A 609 9.22 -2.44 14.18
C SER A 609 8.64 -2.39 15.60
N SER A 610 8.62 -1.21 16.24
CA SER A 610 8.10 -1.01 17.60
C SER A 610 7.16 0.20 17.66
N PRO A 611 5.97 0.04 18.26
CA PRO A 611 5.02 1.15 18.40
C PRO A 611 5.39 2.08 19.56
N PHE A 612 5.00 3.35 19.45
CA PHE A 612 5.15 4.38 20.48
C PHE A 612 6.57 4.56 21.06
N ILE A 613 7.59 4.35 20.24
CA ILE A 613 8.99 4.47 20.64
C ILE A 613 9.56 5.84 20.23
N ASP A 614 10.46 6.39 21.04
CA ASP A 614 11.15 7.64 20.71
C ASP A 614 12.04 7.46 19.47
N THR A 615 11.88 8.31 18.47
CA THR A 615 12.72 8.27 17.26
C THR A 615 14.12 8.81 17.51
N GLY A 616 14.32 9.60 18.58
CA GLY A 616 15.54 10.37 18.81
C GLY A 616 15.58 11.69 18.06
N HIS A 617 14.53 12.01 17.30
CA HIS A 617 14.35 13.23 16.50
C HIS A 617 13.21 14.13 17.01
N GLY A 618 12.81 13.96 18.27
CA GLY A 618 11.85 14.85 18.95
C GLY A 618 10.39 14.41 18.87
N TRP A 619 10.12 13.21 18.36
CA TRP A 619 8.78 12.66 18.23
C TRP A 619 8.78 11.12 18.38
N ARG A 620 7.59 10.52 18.57
CA ARG A 620 7.41 9.08 18.80
C ARG A 620 6.70 8.40 17.65
N THR A 621 7.08 7.17 17.35
CA THR A 621 6.38 6.34 16.35
C THR A 621 4.89 6.20 16.71
N PRO A 622 4.00 5.98 15.72
CA PRO A 622 2.59 5.75 15.97
C PRO A 622 2.32 4.62 16.97
N LYS A 623 1.22 4.72 17.70
CA LYS A 623 0.77 3.71 18.66
C LYS A 623 0.11 2.54 17.92
N GLY A 624 0.21 1.35 18.51
CA GLY A 624 -0.43 0.12 18.00
C GLY A 624 0.52 -0.72 17.16
N SER A 625 0.58 -2.02 17.46
CA SER A 625 1.47 -2.99 16.79
C SER A 625 1.03 -3.34 15.35
N GLU A 626 -0.19 -2.97 14.97
CA GLU A 626 -0.76 -3.22 13.63
C GLU A 626 -1.11 -1.91 12.93
N THR A 627 -0.47 -0.81 13.31
CA THR A 627 -0.75 0.50 12.72
C THR A 627 -0.03 0.64 11.38
N GLY A 628 -0.79 0.65 10.28
CA GLY A 628 -0.26 0.86 8.94
C GLY A 628 0.18 2.32 8.73
N SER A 629 1.28 2.51 7.99
CA SER A 629 1.85 3.83 7.67
C SER A 629 1.88 4.08 6.18
N LEU A 630 1.39 5.25 5.77
CA LEU A 630 1.43 5.72 4.39
C LEU A 630 2.86 5.95 3.93
N ALA A 631 3.70 6.64 4.70
CA ALA A 631 5.10 6.88 4.34
C ALA A 631 5.89 5.57 4.12
N SER A 632 5.87 4.64 5.08
CA SER A 632 6.56 3.34 4.92
C SER A 632 6.07 2.56 3.71
N THR A 633 4.74 2.49 3.52
CA THR A 633 4.14 1.76 2.40
C THR A 633 4.46 2.43 1.07
N ALA A 634 4.44 3.77 1.02
CA ALA A 634 4.77 4.54 -0.17
C ALA A 634 6.23 4.34 -0.59
N TYR A 635 7.19 4.56 0.31
CA TYR A 635 8.60 4.36 -0.02
C TYR A 635 8.94 2.93 -0.40
N PHE A 636 8.30 1.94 0.22
CA PHE A 636 8.47 0.56 -0.17
C PHE A 636 8.06 0.33 -1.64
N LEU A 637 6.95 0.94 -2.08
CA LEU A 637 6.51 0.89 -3.47
C LEU A 637 7.45 1.69 -4.39
N LEU A 638 7.93 2.86 -3.97
CA LEU A 638 8.87 3.66 -4.76
C LEU A 638 10.20 2.92 -4.97
N ALA A 639 10.74 2.29 -3.92
CA ALA A 639 11.92 1.44 -3.99
C ALA A 639 11.68 0.22 -4.89
N TYR A 640 10.56 -0.51 -4.72
CA TYR A 640 10.24 -1.64 -5.59
C TYR A 640 10.27 -1.26 -7.08
N HIS A 641 9.66 -0.13 -7.46
CA HIS A 641 9.65 0.36 -8.84
C HIS A 641 10.94 1.06 -9.27
N GLY A 642 11.93 1.25 -8.37
CA GLY A 642 13.13 2.03 -8.64
C GLY A 642 12.82 3.47 -9.04
N TYR A 643 11.82 4.11 -8.43
CA TYR A 643 11.45 5.49 -8.72
C TYR A 643 12.14 6.43 -7.74
N ASN A 644 13.01 7.33 -8.24
CA ASN A 644 13.63 8.37 -7.43
C ASN A 644 12.70 9.61 -7.36
N PRO A 645 12.03 9.85 -6.22
CA PRO A 645 11.11 10.97 -6.10
C PRO A 645 11.82 12.33 -6.16
N LEU A 646 13.08 12.45 -5.73
CA LEU A 646 13.84 13.70 -5.75
C LEU A 646 14.33 14.10 -7.16
N GLU A 647 14.20 13.21 -8.15
CA GLU A 647 14.41 13.54 -9.57
C GLU A 647 13.15 13.46 -10.43
N GLY A 648 12.09 12.85 -9.91
CA GLY A 648 10.87 12.57 -10.65
C GLY A 648 11.10 11.61 -11.82
N LYS A 649 11.96 10.59 -11.66
CA LYS A 649 12.36 9.66 -12.72
C LYS A 649 12.52 8.23 -12.20
N PHE A 650 12.26 7.26 -13.07
CA PHE A 650 12.64 5.86 -12.87
C PHE A 650 14.14 5.66 -13.11
N LEU A 651 14.75 4.75 -12.34
CA LEU A 651 16.07 4.22 -12.59
C LEU A 651 16.05 3.27 -13.80
N GLU A 652 17.21 3.04 -14.43
CA GLU A 652 17.28 2.10 -15.56
C GLU A 652 17.34 0.63 -15.10
N VAL A 653 17.60 0.40 -13.81
CA VAL A 653 17.58 -0.90 -13.16
C VAL A 653 16.88 -0.73 -11.82
N SER A 654 15.94 -1.61 -11.55
CA SER A 654 15.15 -1.62 -10.32
C SER A 654 15.04 -3.02 -9.71
N LEU A 655 14.58 -3.08 -8.47
CA LEU A 655 14.16 -4.32 -7.84
C LEU A 655 13.05 -5.00 -8.63
N LYS A 656 12.08 -4.26 -9.16
CA LYS A 656 11.05 -4.82 -10.04
C LYS A 656 11.68 -5.60 -11.20
N ASP A 657 12.65 -5.01 -11.91
CA ASP A 657 13.38 -5.73 -12.97
C ASP A 657 14.09 -6.98 -12.45
N PHE A 658 14.66 -6.91 -11.24
CA PHE A 658 15.38 -8.03 -10.63
C PHE A 658 14.45 -9.19 -10.26
N TYR A 659 13.23 -8.90 -9.79
CA TYR A 659 12.23 -9.91 -9.47
C TYR A 659 11.55 -10.47 -10.73
N GLU A 660 11.25 -9.62 -11.71
CA GLU A 660 10.59 -10.03 -12.97
C GLU A 660 11.56 -10.76 -13.92
N ARG A 661 12.83 -10.33 -14.08
CA ARG A 661 13.83 -11.05 -14.92
C ARG A 661 14.25 -12.40 -14.36
N LYS A 662 14.13 -12.61 -13.04
CA LYS A 662 14.37 -13.93 -12.45
C LYS A 662 13.31 -14.93 -12.91
N GLU A 663 12.09 -14.49 -13.22
CA GLU A 663 11.02 -15.33 -13.76
C GLU A 663 11.37 -15.85 -15.17
N ASP A 664 11.83 -14.96 -16.06
CA ASP A 664 12.26 -15.32 -17.42
C ASP A 664 13.43 -16.32 -17.43
N ASN A 665 14.43 -16.09 -16.57
CA ASN A 665 15.58 -17.00 -16.45
C ASN A 665 15.20 -18.36 -15.81
N LEU A 666 14.19 -18.39 -14.93
CA LEU A 666 13.66 -19.64 -14.36
C LEU A 666 12.79 -20.41 -15.36
N GLN A 667 12.00 -19.73 -16.21
CA GLN A 667 11.23 -20.34 -17.30
C GLN A 667 12.13 -20.95 -18.38
N THR A 668 13.12 -20.20 -18.86
CA THR A 668 14.03 -20.64 -19.93
C THR A 668 14.90 -21.85 -19.51
N PHE A 669 15.15 -22.02 -18.21
CA PHE A 669 15.85 -23.17 -17.67
C PHE A 669 14.93 -24.39 -17.48
N SER A 670 13.65 -24.19 -17.13
CA SER A 670 12.64 -25.26 -17.08
C SER A 670 12.51 -25.96 -18.42
N GLU A 671 12.41 -25.20 -19.52
CA GLU A 671 12.30 -25.77 -20.87
C GLU A 671 13.54 -26.57 -21.27
N LYS A 672 14.75 -26.12 -20.87
CA LYS A 672 16.00 -26.85 -21.12
C LYS A 672 16.12 -28.12 -20.28
N VAL A 673 15.63 -28.11 -19.04
CA VAL A 673 15.64 -29.29 -18.17
C VAL A 673 14.59 -30.32 -18.62
N ASP A 674 13.40 -29.88 -19.02
CA ASP A 674 12.37 -30.78 -19.59
C ASP A 674 12.84 -31.42 -20.91
N LEU A 675 13.59 -30.69 -21.74
CA LEU A 675 14.25 -31.23 -22.93
C LEU A 675 15.37 -32.24 -22.60
N LEU A 676 16.13 -32.02 -21.51
CA LEU A 676 17.17 -32.94 -21.05
C LEU A 676 16.59 -34.21 -20.40
N PHE A 677 15.45 -34.11 -19.71
CA PHE A 677 14.75 -35.28 -19.16
C PHE A 677 13.99 -36.08 -20.23
N MET A 678 13.45 -35.43 -21.27
CA MET A 678 12.86 -36.15 -22.42
C MET A 678 13.90 -36.80 -23.35
N ALA A 679 15.15 -36.34 -23.33
CA ALA A 679 16.25 -36.96 -24.06
C ALA A 679 16.83 -38.20 -23.33
N GLY A 680 16.75 -38.24 -21.98
CA GLY A 680 17.26 -39.34 -21.17
C GLY A 680 16.48 -40.66 -21.25
N ASP A 681 15.25 -40.65 -21.79
CA ASP A 681 14.40 -41.83 -21.93
C ASP A 681 14.46 -42.51 -23.31
N LYS A 682 15.24 -41.96 -24.26
CA LYS A 682 15.39 -42.53 -25.62
C LYS A 682 16.68 -43.31 -25.89
N GLU A 683 17.65 -43.32 -24.97
CA GLU A 683 18.92 -44.04 -25.16
C GLU A 683 18.97 -45.44 -24.51
N ARG A 684 17.83 -45.98 -24.05
CA ARG A 684 17.75 -47.34 -23.49
C ARG A 684 16.94 -48.34 -24.31
N VAL A 685 16.86 -48.22 -25.63
CA VAL A 685 16.47 -49.35 -26.49
C VAL A 685 17.17 -49.27 -27.84
N SER A 686 18.27 -50.02 -28.00
CA SER A 686 18.71 -50.75 -29.21
C SER A 686 20.24 -50.85 -29.27
N ALA A 687 20.76 -51.96 -28.74
CA ALA A 687 22.04 -52.48 -29.21
C ALA A 687 21.83 -53.19 -30.56
N PRO A 688 22.63 -52.94 -31.60
CA PRO A 688 22.72 -53.88 -32.71
C PRO A 688 23.82 -54.89 -32.39
N ALA A 689 23.46 -56.17 -32.51
CA ALA A 689 24.43 -57.23 -32.73
C ALA A 689 25.06 -57.02 -34.10
N PHE A 690 26.39 -56.84 -34.13
CA PHE A 690 27.38 -57.60 -34.92
C PHE A 690 28.77 -57.02 -34.70
#